data_AF-A0A944EPK9-F1
#
_entry.id   AF-A0A944EPK9-F1
#
_cell.length_a   1.000
_cell.length_b   1.000
_cell.length_c   1.000
_cell.angle_alpha   90.00
_cell.angle_beta   90.00
_cell.angle_gamma   90.00
#
_symmetry.space_group_name_H-M   'P 1'
#
loop_
_entity.id
_entity.type
_entity.pdbx_description
1 polymer ?
#
loop_
_entity_poly.entity_id
_entity_poly.type
_entity_poly.pdbx_seq_one_letter_code
_entity_poly.pdbx_strand_id
1 'polypeptide(L)'
;AGRALQYTNRLHDFLYGLGFDEASGNFQEDNLGNGGAGGDRVQVYVDYNANGSSACNANFGTPPDGQNPTMRLFVGRTSCGQLNTHRGMNGDTVAHEYSHGLSHRLVGGGDLGGGVQTGALGEGWSDAVATTMWNDPVYGEYSNGSATGIRRFAYNNSPLTYADLCDDGTCSVHQDGEIWASTMWDVRSALVGAHGSATGKQRHEQLMVDGMKLTPSTPDFLDARDGILAADRANYGSANQCLLWGAFAARGMGASATSPSQREVHPATDYPASCRPTADAGGPYTTEEGADVRLDASGSTSPGGGGSYAWDFDGDGAYDDATGASPLFDRVGQDGTYTVGLRVGNAAGSSTDTATVTVTNVAPAISFTVAGPREEGGRLMATGTVTDPGWLDPLTATIDPGDGKPVPLGGKLENGRPDATLSFSKELVFGDNGTFTVKVCGSDDDTSTCRDAEITVANVDPTAAIDTSGAVELAGGRTIVVHAGKERTFDARVSDPGSDDETMTWAWGDGTPATSTTSLVNPPDPDPARSPSVQPRDVTDAQGHTYDKPCLYGVSFTARDDDGGTASDRVPVIVQGNAHLSLLADVWYVKYLTGDLTGLGKERLDCYVKTVQHASAVFSETVDVSTREKAADTLFLALLDPKRAFDRQLLAAWLNFANGSFEAGEKVDTDGDLKADTPFLEAVQQAEKVRLDPDTTRKELAAQAKILTCINVPLV
;
A
#
# COMPACT_ATOMS: atom_id res chain seq x y z
N ALA A 1 -43.76 72.67 -1.21
CA ALA A 1 -43.36 73.14 -2.56
C ALA A 1 -41.91 72.81 -2.89
N GLY A 2 -40.90 73.34 -2.18
CA GLY A 2 -39.47 73.16 -2.56
C GLY A 2 -38.97 71.71 -2.68
N ARG A 3 -39.38 70.81 -1.77
CA ARG A 3 -39.02 69.37 -1.85
C ARG A 3 -39.66 68.65 -3.05
N ALA A 4 -40.95 68.88 -3.30
CA ALA A 4 -41.64 68.29 -4.44
C ALA A 4 -41.00 68.69 -5.78
N LEU A 5 -40.62 69.97 -5.93
CA LEU A 5 -39.88 70.45 -7.09
C LEU A 5 -38.53 69.72 -7.24
N GLN A 6 -37.76 69.60 -6.15
CA GLN A 6 -36.47 68.90 -6.15
C GLN A 6 -36.62 67.44 -6.59
N TYR A 7 -37.56 66.69 -6.02
CA TYR A 7 -37.77 65.28 -6.38
C TYR A 7 -38.26 65.11 -7.82
N THR A 8 -39.17 65.98 -8.28
CA THR A 8 -39.68 65.95 -9.66
C THR A 8 -38.55 66.14 -10.67
N ASN A 9 -37.67 67.13 -10.47
CA ASN A 9 -36.53 67.35 -11.36
C ASN A 9 -35.47 66.23 -11.24
N ARG A 10 -35.24 65.71 -10.03
CA ARG A 10 -34.33 64.56 -9.86
C ARG A 10 -34.85 63.33 -10.61
N LEU A 11 -36.16 63.10 -10.62
CA LEU A 11 -36.73 61.98 -11.35
C LEU A 11 -36.68 62.19 -12.86
N HIS A 12 -36.94 63.41 -13.34
CA HIS A 12 -36.69 63.78 -14.74
C HIS A 12 -35.26 63.38 -15.15
N ASP A 13 -34.24 63.84 -14.42
CA ASP A 13 -32.84 63.57 -14.77
C ASP A 13 -32.48 62.08 -14.67
N PHE A 14 -33.04 61.38 -13.68
CA PHE A 14 -32.85 59.93 -13.52
C PHE A 14 -33.42 59.15 -14.71
N LEU A 15 -34.67 59.42 -15.10
CA LEU A 15 -35.33 58.73 -16.21
C LEU A 15 -34.75 59.15 -17.56
N TYR A 16 -34.34 60.42 -17.72
CA TYR A 16 -33.59 60.89 -18.88
C TYR A 16 -32.32 60.07 -19.08
N GLY A 17 -31.58 59.80 -17.99
CA GLY A 17 -30.38 58.95 -18.01
C GLY A 17 -30.65 57.49 -18.39
N LEU A 18 -31.89 57.03 -18.31
CA LEU A 18 -32.35 55.70 -18.75
C LEU A 18 -33.00 55.73 -20.14
N GLY A 19 -33.01 56.89 -20.81
CA GLY A 19 -33.55 57.06 -22.15
C GLY A 19 -35.04 57.39 -22.19
N PHE A 20 -35.63 57.94 -21.13
CA PHE A 20 -36.88 58.69 -21.23
C PHE A 20 -36.55 60.15 -21.60
N ASP A 21 -36.16 60.32 -22.86
CA ASP A 21 -35.74 61.58 -23.47
C ASP A 21 -36.88 62.24 -24.25
N GLU A 22 -36.60 63.35 -24.92
CA GLU A 22 -37.61 64.12 -25.64
C GLU A 22 -38.28 63.31 -26.76
N ALA A 23 -37.50 62.54 -27.52
CA ALA A 23 -38.03 61.68 -28.58
C ALA A 23 -38.93 60.56 -28.04
N SER A 24 -38.69 60.14 -26.80
CA SER A 24 -39.50 59.15 -26.07
C SER A 24 -40.70 59.78 -25.34
N GLY A 25 -40.95 61.08 -25.53
CA GLY A 25 -42.10 61.79 -24.94
C GLY A 25 -41.92 62.07 -23.45
N ASN A 26 -40.73 62.54 -23.03
CA ASN A 26 -40.51 63.04 -21.68
C ASN A 26 -41.26 64.36 -21.40
N PHE A 27 -41.10 64.91 -20.19
CA PHE A 27 -41.85 66.09 -19.77
C PHE A 27 -40.97 67.33 -19.69
N GLN A 28 -40.95 68.13 -20.77
CA GLN A 28 -40.10 69.30 -20.91
C GLN A 28 -40.86 70.50 -21.51
N GLU A 29 -40.60 71.70 -20.98
CA GLU A 29 -41.16 72.91 -21.59
C GLU A 29 -40.54 73.19 -22.96
N ASP A 30 -39.24 72.94 -23.10
CA ASP A 30 -38.47 73.12 -24.32
C ASP A 30 -37.61 71.88 -24.55
N ASN A 31 -37.73 71.29 -25.74
CA ASN A 31 -37.02 70.07 -26.13
C ASN A 31 -35.68 70.38 -26.82
N LEU A 32 -35.33 71.66 -26.98
CA LEU A 32 -34.05 72.11 -27.55
C LEU A 32 -33.74 71.54 -28.96
N GLY A 33 -34.77 71.07 -29.67
CA GLY A 33 -34.65 70.44 -30.98
C GLY A 33 -34.33 68.93 -30.98
N ASN A 34 -34.36 68.26 -29.82
CA ASN A 34 -33.98 66.84 -29.68
C ASN A 34 -35.08 65.83 -30.10
N GLY A 35 -36.26 66.29 -30.52
CA GLY A 35 -37.39 65.44 -30.91
C GLY A 35 -38.60 65.60 -29.97
N GLY A 36 -39.64 64.78 -30.19
CA GLY A 36 -40.89 64.84 -29.42
C GLY A 36 -41.68 66.14 -29.58
N ALA A 37 -42.72 66.29 -28.76
CA ALA A 37 -43.52 67.50 -28.64
C ALA A 37 -43.30 68.14 -27.26
N GLY A 38 -42.54 69.25 -27.22
CA GLY A 38 -42.33 70.01 -25.98
C GLY A 38 -43.53 70.86 -25.58
N GLY A 39 -43.37 71.63 -24.50
CA GLY A 39 -44.45 72.45 -23.92
C GLY A 39 -45.31 71.65 -22.92
N ASP A 40 -44.72 70.61 -22.33
CA ASP A 40 -45.41 69.62 -21.52
C ASP A 40 -44.72 69.39 -20.16
N ARG A 41 -44.18 70.45 -19.56
CA ARG A 41 -43.63 70.42 -18.21
C ARG A 41 -44.65 69.91 -17.19
N VAL A 42 -44.17 69.14 -16.21
CA VAL A 42 -45.04 68.66 -15.12
C VAL A 42 -45.55 69.82 -14.25
N GLN A 43 -46.87 69.95 -14.16
CA GLN A 43 -47.52 70.88 -13.24
C GLN A 43 -47.70 70.21 -11.88
N VAL A 44 -46.89 70.62 -10.90
CA VAL A 44 -46.90 70.04 -9.55
C VAL A 44 -47.71 70.91 -8.60
N TYR A 45 -48.84 70.38 -8.14
CA TYR A 45 -49.68 70.98 -7.11
C TYR A 45 -49.42 70.32 -5.77
N VAL A 46 -48.87 71.08 -4.82
CA VAL A 46 -48.68 70.64 -3.43
C VAL A 46 -49.82 71.08 -2.56
N ASP A 47 -50.09 70.30 -1.51
CA ASP A 47 -51.19 70.52 -0.56
C ASP A 47 -52.54 70.65 -1.27
N TYR A 48 -52.65 69.93 -2.39
CA TYR A 48 -53.81 70.01 -3.26
C TYR A 48 -55.02 69.53 -2.47
N ASN A 49 -56.09 70.33 -2.50
CA ASN A 49 -57.31 70.06 -1.74
C ASN A 49 -57.04 69.71 -0.26
N ALA A 50 -56.02 70.31 0.36
CA ALA A 50 -55.60 69.94 1.72
C ALA A 50 -56.73 69.96 2.76
N ASN A 51 -57.80 70.74 2.53
CA ASN A 51 -58.97 70.87 3.40
C ASN A 51 -60.25 70.18 2.87
N GLY A 52 -60.19 69.45 1.75
CA GLY A 52 -61.35 68.77 1.18
C GLY A 52 -61.38 67.27 1.44
N SER A 53 -62.39 66.59 0.88
CA SER A 53 -62.66 65.16 1.08
C SER A 53 -61.68 64.22 0.38
N SER A 54 -60.81 64.74 -0.50
CA SER A 54 -59.80 63.95 -1.22
C SER A 54 -58.41 63.98 -0.55
N ALA A 55 -58.31 64.43 0.70
CA ALA A 55 -57.09 64.33 1.48
C ALA A 55 -56.59 62.87 1.51
N CYS A 56 -55.29 62.66 1.77
CA CYS A 56 -54.66 61.35 1.92
C CYS A 56 -54.36 60.54 0.65
N ASN A 57 -54.27 61.20 -0.51
CA ASN A 57 -53.91 60.54 -1.76
C ASN A 57 -52.76 61.27 -2.48
N ALA A 58 -52.37 60.76 -3.64
CA ALA A 58 -51.66 61.47 -4.69
C ALA A 58 -52.21 60.95 -6.04
N ASN A 59 -52.01 61.70 -7.11
CA ASN A 59 -52.32 61.21 -8.45
C ASN A 59 -51.55 62.01 -9.51
N PHE A 60 -51.45 61.40 -10.68
CA PHE A 60 -50.85 61.99 -11.87
C PHE A 60 -51.78 61.85 -13.07
N GLY A 61 -52.04 62.96 -13.75
CA GLY A 61 -52.77 62.97 -15.02
C GLY A 61 -51.79 63.09 -16.19
N THR A 62 -51.75 62.08 -17.06
CA THR A 62 -50.85 62.03 -18.22
C THR A 62 -51.61 62.25 -19.52
N PRO A 63 -51.66 63.48 -20.06
CA PRO A 63 -52.12 63.69 -21.43
C PRO A 63 -51.04 63.23 -22.45
N PRO A 64 -51.39 63.16 -23.75
CA PRO A 64 -50.42 62.90 -24.82
C PRO A 64 -49.23 63.86 -24.80
N ASP A 65 -48.16 63.48 -25.52
CA ASP A 65 -46.96 64.30 -25.72
C ASP A 65 -47.30 65.72 -26.20
N GLY A 66 -46.60 66.73 -25.67
CA GLY A 66 -46.87 68.15 -25.95
C GLY A 66 -48.00 68.80 -25.13
N GLN A 67 -48.53 68.11 -24.12
CA GLN A 67 -49.49 68.67 -23.16
C GLN A 67 -49.03 68.47 -21.72
N ASN A 68 -49.08 69.54 -20.93
CA ASN A 68 -48.64 69.52 -19.53
C ASN A 68 -49.37 68.44 -18.70
N PRO A 69 -48.66 67.43 -18.15
CA PRO A 69 -49.24 66.54 -17.17
C PRO A 69 -49.40 67.25 -15.82
N THR A 70 -50.27 66.70 -14.99
CA THR A 70 -50.62 67.29 -13.69
C THR A 70 -50.37 66.30 -12.56
N MET A 71 -49.44 66.63 -11.68
CA MET A 71 -49.20 65.90 -10.42
C MET A 71 -49.88 66.62 -9.26
N ARG A 72 -50.78 65.93 -8.55
CA ARG A 72 -51.49 66.47 -7.38
C ARG A 72 -51.05 65.69 -6.13
N LEU A 73 -50.35 66.39 -5.25
CA LEU A 73 -49.82 65.86 -4.00
C LEU A 73 -50.67 66.38 -2.84
N PHE A 74 -51.37 65.49 -2.15
CA PHE A 74 -52.29 65.87 -1.08
C PHE A 74 -51.58 65.82 0.29
N VAL A 75 -52.33 66.09 1.36
CA VAL A 75 -51.85 66.02 2.75
C VAL A 75 -52.46 64.80 3.41
N GLY A 76 -51.63 63.97 4.06
CA GLY A 76 -52.10 62.88 4.91
C GLY A 76 -52.84 63.41 6.13
N ARG A 77 -53.82 62.67 6.65
CA ARG A 77 -54.60 63.07 7.83
C ARG A 77 -54.92 61.90 8.74
N THR A 78 -55.08 62.15 10.03
CA THR A 78 -55.53 61.12 10.97
C THR A 78 -56.92 60.55 10.62
N SER A 79 -57.77 61.34 9.96
CA SER A 79 -59.10 60.93 9.51
C SER A 79 -59.12 59.81 8.46
N CYS A 80 -57.97 59.54 7.82
CA CYS A 80 -57.78 58.43 6.88
C CYS A 80 -56.73 57.44 7.39
N GLY A 81 -56.40 57.47 8.69
CA GLY A 81 -55.42 56.58 9.31
C GLY A 81 -53.96 56.90 9.00
N GLN A 82 -53.64 58.10 8.50
CA GLN A 82 -52.28 58.48 8.11
C GLN A 82 -51.72 59.61 8.99
N LEU A 83 -50.39 59.77 8.98
CA LEU A 83 -49.75 60.90 9.64
C LEU A 83 -50.09 62.21 8.91
N ASN A 84 -50.12 63.34 9.65
CA ASN A 84 -50.27 64.69 9.06
C ASN A 84 -48.99 65.11 8.32
N THR A 85 -48.67 64.39 7.24
CA THR A 85 -47.46 64.58 6.44
C THR A 85 -47.84 65.10 5.05
N HIS A 86 -47.02 66.01 4.53
CA HIS A 86 -47.17 66.52 3.18
C HIS A 86 -46.61 65.49 2.19
N ARG A 87 -47.43 64.97 1.26
CA ARG A 87 -46.98 63.95 0.28
C ARG A 87 -45.84 64.46 -0.59
N GLY A 88 -45.77 65.77 -0.84
CA GLY A 88 -44.65 66.40 -1.55
C GLY A 88 -43.32 66.46 -0.77
N MET A 89 -43.26 65.94 0.45
CA MET A 89 -42.01 65.70 1.17
C MET A 89 -41.51 64.25 1.02
N ASN A 90 -42.34 63.36 0.49
CA ASN A 90 -41.99 61.97 0.26
C ASN A 90 -41.46 61.77 -1.16
N GLY A 91 -40.21 61.33 -1.27
CA GLY A 91 -39.56 61.07 -2.55
C GLY A 91 -40.18 59.88 -3.29
N ASP A 92 -40.58 58.83 -2.56
CA ASP A 92 -41.21 57.64 -3.14
C ASP A 92 -42.52 58.01 -3.86
N THR A 93 -43.33 58.87 -3.25
CA THR A 93 -44.68 59.19 -3.71
C THR A 93 -44.57 60.07 -4.95
N VAL A 94 -43.69 61.07 -4.94
CA VAL A 94 -43.42 61.88 -6.13
C VAL A 94 -42.89 60.99 -7.27
N ALA A 95 -42.05 60.00 -6.94
CA ALA A 95 -41.51 59.09 -7.94
C ALA A 95 -42.57 58.17 -8.55
N HIS A 96 -43.42 57.61 -7.69
CA HIS A 96 -44.57 56.80 -8.10
C HIS A 96 -45.50 57.59 -9.02
N GLU A 97 -45.92 58.79 -8.61
CA GLU A 97 -46.84 59.59 -9.40
C GLU A 97 -46.28 59.94 -10.78
N TYR A 98 -45.04 60.41 -10.83
CA TYR A 98 -44.40 60.73 -12.11
C TYR A 98 -44.24 59.50 -13.01
N SER A 99 -44.09 58.32 -12.42
CA SER A 99 -43.93 57.05 -13.15
C SER A 99 -45.23 56.54 -13.79
N HIS A 100 -46.40 57.00 -13.33
CA HIS A 100 -47.61 56.90 -14.15
C HIS A 100 -47.45 57.68 -15.45
N GLY A 101 -46.81 58.85 -15.40
CA GLY A 101 -46.40 59.60 -16.58
C GLY A 101 -45.51 58.79 -17.52
N LEU A 102 -44.44 58.20 -16.97
CA LEU A 102 -43.49 57.36 -17.69
C LEU A 102 -44.18 56.20 -18.43
N SER A 103 -44.95 55.37 -17.71
CA SER A 103 -45.60 54.19 -18.28
C SER A 103 -46.65 54.57 -19.34
N HIS A 104 -47.42 55.63 -19.11
CA HIS A 104 -48.38 56.14 -20.10
C HIS A 104 -47.73 56.69 -21.37
N ARG A 105 -46.52 57.27 -21.27
CA ARG A 105 -45.80 57.82 -22.43
C ARG A 105 -45.00 56.77 -23.20
N LEU A 106 -44.52 55.72 -22.53
CA LEU A 106 -43.66 54.70 -23.18
C LEU A 106 -44.43 53.50 -23.72
N VAL A 107 -45.38 52.95 -22.95
CA VAL A 107 -46.08 51.72 -23.33
C VAL A 107 -47.01 51.97 -24.51
N GLY A 108 -47.04 51.03 -25.46
CA GLY A 108 -47.86 51.16 -26.66
C GLY A 108 -47.48 52.33 -27.56
N GLY A 109 -46.31 52.97 -27.36
CA GLY A 109 -45.90 54.18 -28.07
C GLY A 109 -46.68 55.44 -27.64
N GLY A 110 -47.04 55.52 -26.35
CA GLY A 110 -47.81 56.64 -25.79
C GLY A 110 -49.30 56.33 -25.60
N ASP A 111 -49.68 55.07 -25.71
CA ASP A 111 -51.04 54.58 -25.47
C ASP A 111 -50.98 53.31 -24.59
N LEU A 112 -50.94 53.51 -23.27
CA LEU A 112 -50.98 52.39 -22.30
C LEU A 112 -52.27 51.56 -22.45
N GLY A 113 -53.37 52.16 -22.90
CA GLY A 113 -54.67 51.49 -22.95
C GLY A 113 -55.30 51.30 -21.57
N GLY A 114 -56.14 50.27 -21.41
CA GLY A 114 -56.86 50.03 -20.16
C GLY A 114 -57.27 48.58 -19.96
N GLY A 115 -57.29 48.15 -18.71
CA GLY A 115 -57.51 46.75 -18.33
C GLY A 115 -57.11 46.54 -16.87
N VAL A 116 -57.47 45.40 -16.29
CA VAL A 116 -57.10 45.10 -14.90
C VAL A 116 -55.59 44.93 -14.77
N GLN A 117 -54.99 44.03 -15.57
CA GLN A 117 -53.54 43.85 -15.59
C GLN A 117 -52.82 45.10 -16.09
N THR A 118 -53.35 45.78 -17.11
CA THR A 118 -52.76 47.04 -17.60
C THR A 118 -52.69 48.11 -16.50
N GLY A 119 -53.77 48.31 -15.73
CA GLY A 119 -53.78 49.25 -14.61
C GLY A 119 -52.87 48.81 -13.47
N ALA A 120 -52.85 47.51 -13.16
CA ALA A 120 -51.95 46.93 -12.16
C ALA A 120 -50.47 47.08 -12.54
N LEU A 121 -50.12 46.94 -13.82
CA LEU A 121 -48.79 47.23 -14.31
C LEU A 121 -48.44 48.72 -14.13
N GLY A 122 -49.38 49.63 -14.42
CA GLY A 122 -49.22 51.06 -14.16
C GLY A 122 -48.87 51.37 -12.70
N GLU A 123 -49.58 50.77 -11.75
CA GLU A 123 -49.27 50.87 -10.31
C GLU A 123 -47.92 50.22 -9.96
N GLY A 124 -47.69 49.00 -10.47
CA GLY A 124 -46.51 48.21 -10.14
C GLY A 124 -45.21 48.81 -10.68
N TRP A 125 -45.21 49.36 -11.89
CA TRP A 125 -44.06 50.08 -12.45
C TRP A 125 -43.76 51.33 -11.65
N SER A 126 -44.78 52.06 -11.22
CA SER A 126 -44.62 53.26 -10.40
C SER A 126 -43.95 52.94 -9.06
N ASP A 127 -44.36 51.85 -8.41
CA ASP A 127 -43.68 51.35 -7.21
C ASP A 127 -42.27 50.82 -7.51
N ALA A 128 -42.07 50.12 -8.62
CA ALA A 128 -40.76 49.59 -9.01
C ALA A 128 -39.73 50.71 -9.24
N VAL A 129 -40.11 51.80 -9.90
CA VAL A 129 -39.25 52.98 -10.09
C VAL A 129 -38.94 53.66 -8.77
N ALA A 130 -39.96 53.87 -7.92
CA ALA A 130 -39.80 54.50 -6.61
C ALA A 130 -38.88 53.67 -5.69
N THR A 131 -39.01 52.35 -5.70
CA THR A 131 -38.26 51.45 -4.81
C THR A 131 -36.82 51.26 -5.30
N THR A 132 -36.59 51.10 -6.60
CA THR A 132 -35.22 50.93 -7.13
C THR A 132 -34.38 52.19 -6.97
N MET A 133 -34.91 53.37 -7.30
CA MET A 133 -34.11 54.60 -7.30
C MET A 133 -33.70 55.02 -5.88
N TRP A 134 -34.48 54.64 -4.86
CA TRP A 134 -34.16 54.88 -3.45
C TRP A 134 -33.49 53.68 -2.78
N ASN A 135 -33.39 52.55 -3.48
CA ASN A 135 -32.86 51.29 -2.96
C ASN A 135 -33.57 50.85 -1.66
N ASP A 136 -34.90 50.96 -1.68
CA ASP A 136 -35.77 50.64 -0.56
C ASP A 136 -36.92 49.73 -1.06
N PRO A 137 -37.06 48.49 -0.57
CA PRO A 137 -38.15 47.61 -0.97
C PRO A 137 -39.51 47.98 -0.36
N VAL A 138 -39.58 49.00 0.50
CA VAL A 138 -40.81 49.47 1.12
C VAL A 138 -41.29 50.74 0.40
N TYR A 139 -42.60 50.86 0.22
CA TYR A 139 -43.22 52.03 -0.40
C TYR A 139 -44.14 52.77 0.58
N GLY A 140 -43.91 54.06 0.78
CA GLY A 140 -44.80 54.97 1.47
C GLY A 140 -44.67 54.97 3.00
N GLU A 141 -43.64 54.36 3.58
CA GLU A 141 -43.42 54.26 5.03
C GLU A 141 -43.30 55.63 5.70
N TYR A 142 -42.63 56.60 5.06
CA TYR A 142 -42.48 57.96 5.60
C TYR A 142 -43.82 58.66 5.84
N SER A 143 -44.73 58.59 4.86
CA SER A 143 -46.01 59.30 4.96
C SER A 143 -47.05 58.61 5.84
N ASN A 144 -46.90 57.30 6.05
CA ASN A 144 -47.90 56.49 6.73
C ASN A 144 -47.46 56.04 8.13
N GLY A 145 -46.19 56.21 8.49
CA GLY A 145 -45.67 55.85 9.81
C GLY A 145 -45.66 54.35 10.08
N SER A 146 -45.73 53.53 9.03
CA SER A 146 -45.74 52.07 9.09
C SER A 146 -44.43 51.54 8.54
N ALA A 147 -43.77 50.63 9.26
CA ALA A 147 -42.52 50.00 8.82
C ALA A 147 -42.70 49.10 7.58
N THR A 148 -43.94 48.76 7.21
CA THR A 148 -44.27 47.98 6.00
C THR A 148 -44.85 48.86 4.89
N GLY A 149 -44.88 50.19 5.05
CA GLY A 149 -45.42 51.09 4.04
C GLY A 149 -46.95 51.01 3.92
N ILE A 150 -47.47 51.27 2.71
CA ILE A 150 -48.92 51.19 2.41
C ILE A 150 -49.36 49.92 1.67
N ARG A 151 -48.38 49.18 1.14
CA ARG A 151 -48.63 47.95 0.39
C ARG A 151 -48.76 46.77 1.36
N ARG A 152 -49.30 45.64 0.91
CA ARG A 152 -49.52 44.47 1.79
C ARG A 152 -48.20 43.85 2.27
N PHE A 153 -47.15 43.96 1.46
CA PHE A 153 -45.83 43.39 1.74
C PHE A 153 -44.71 44.36 1.33
N ALA A 154 -43.56 44.26 1.99
CA ALA A 154 -42.31 44.78 1.44
C ALA A 154 -41.92 43.95 0.21
N TYR A 155 -41.42 44.59 -0.84
CA TYR A 155 -41.24 43.93 -2.14
C TYR A 155 -40.18 42.81 -2.14
N ASN A 156 -39.20 42.88 -1.24
CA ASN A 156 -38.20 41.84 -1.03
C ASN A 156 -38.70 40.63 -0.21
N ASN A 157 -39.92 40.68 0.33
CA ASN A 157 -40.49 39.63 1.17
C ASN A 157 -41.99 39.43 0.90
N SER A 158 -42.39 39.63 -0.34
CA SER A 158 -43.77 39.40 -0.79
C SER A 158 -43.95 37.94 -1.20
N PRO A 159 -45.04 37.26 -0.78
CA PRO A 159 -45.39 35.93 -1.25
C PRO A 159 -46.18 35.95 -2.57
N LEU A 160 -46.56 37.14 -3.07
CA LEU A 160 -47.49 37.27 -4.19
C LEU A 160 -46.90 36.73 -5.51
N THR A 161 -47.73 36.05 -6.27
CA THR A 161 -47.42 35.43 -7.55
C THR A 161 -48.48 35.82 -8.57
N TYR A 162 -48.24 35.47 -9.85
CA TYR A 162 -49.20 35.68 -10.91
C TYR A 162 -50.53 34.97 -10.66
N ALA A 163 -50.55 33.89 -9.87
CA ALA A 163 -51.76 33.19 -9.48
C ALA A 163 -52.71 34.04 -8.61
N ASP A 164 -52.18 35.06 -7.94
CA ASP A 164 -52.93 35.91 -7.01
C ASP A 164 -53.60 37.10 -7.72
N LEU A 165 -53.47 37.21 -9.05
CA LEU A 165 -54.15 38.25 -9.81
C LEU A 165 -55.67 38.10 -9.66
N CYS A 166 -56.37 39.18 -9.27
CA CYS A 166 -57.82 39.20 -9.06
C CYS A 166 -58.32 38.19 -8.00
N ASP A 167 -57.47 37.68 -7.11
CA ASP A 167 -57.80 36.59 -6.17
C ASP A 167 -58.94 36.95 -5.19
N ASP A 168 -59.00 38.22 -4.77
CA ASP A 168 -60.01 38.76 -3.86
C ASP A 168 -61.34 39.11 -4.55
N GLY A 169 -61.42 38.93 -5.87
CA GLY A 169 -62.58 39.24 -6.71
C GLY A 169 -62.82 40.72 -6.96
N THR A 170 -62.05 41.63 -6.35
CA THR A 170 -62.13 43.08 -6.55
C THR A 170 -61.27 43.55 -7.72
N CYS A 171 -60.23 42.78 -8.07
CA CYS A 171 -59.28 43.11 -9.15
C CYS A 171 -58.69 44.52 -8.97
N SER A 172 -58.28 44.84 -7.75
CA SER A 172 -57.76 46.15 -7.41
C SER A 172 -56.38 46.33 -8.03
N VAL A 173 -56.27 47.30 -8.95
CA VAL A 173 -55.00 47.63 -9.62
C VAL A 173 -53.84 47.90 -8.65
N HIS A 174 -54.13 48.44 -7.47
CA HIS A 174 -53.12 48.71 -6.45
C HIS A 174 -52.63 47.43 -5.75
N GLN A 175 -53.50 46.44 -5.57
CA GLN A 175 -53.15 45.16 -4.93
C GLN A 175 -52.49 44.22 -5.94
N ASP A 176 -53.07 44.12 -7.13
CA ASP A 176 -52.53 43.33 -8.25
C ASP A 176 -51.19 43.90 -8.72
N GLY A 177 -51.00 45.22 -8.66
CA GLY A 177 -49.74 45.88 -9.00
C GLY A 177 -48.58 45.51 -8.06
N GLU A 178 -48.87 45.07 -6.84
CA GLU A 178 -47.84 44.57 -5.92
C GLU A 178 -47.14 43.31 -6.47
N ILE A 179 -47.86 42.46 -7.22
CA ILE A 179 -47.29 41.27 -7.87
C ILE A 179 -46.18 41.70 -8.85
N TRP A 180 -46.44 42.72 -9.66
CA TRP A 180 -45.48 43.22 -10.64
C TRP A 180 -44.30 43.92 -9.97
N ALA A 181 -44.55 44.80 -8.99
CA ALA A 181 -43.48 45.47 -8.25
C ALA A 181 -42.58 44.49 -7.49
N SER A 182 -43.15 43.45 -6.87
CA SER A 182 -42.38 42.34 -6.27
C SER A 182 -41.51 41.62 -7.30
N THR A 183 -42.07 41.32 -8.49
CA THR A 183 -41.32 40.68 -9.56
C THR A 183 -40.16 41.55 -10.05
N MET A 184 -40.38 42.86 -10.16
CA MET A 184 -39.32 43.81 -10.52
C MET A 184 -38.20 43.84 -9.46
N TRP A 185 -38.54 43.73 -8.18
CA TRP A 185 -37.54 43.61 -7.12
C TRP A 185 -36.74 42.29 -7.20
N ASP A 186 -37.38 41.18 -7.60
CA ASP A 186 -36.68 39.91 -7.82
C ASP A 186 -35.76 39.96 -9.03
N VAL A 187 -36.21 40.58 -10.14
CA VAL A 187 -35.38 40.85 -11.33
C VAL A 187 -34.16 41.67 -10.93
N ARG A 188 -34.37 42.73 -10.14
CA ARG A 188 -33.29 43.55 -9.60
C ARG A 188 -32.32 42.72 -8.76
N SER A 189 -32.83 41.89 -7.86
CA SER A 189 -32.02 41.05 -6.97
C SER A 189 -31.18 40.03 -7.76
N ALA A 190 -31.76 39.41 -8.79
CA ALA A 190 -31.06 38.49 -9.68
C ALA A 190 -29.92 39.19 -10.45
N LEU A 191 -30.18 40.37 -11.01
CA LEU A 191 -29.17 41.15 -11.74
C LEU A 191 -28.08 41.69 -10.82
N VAL A 192 -28.42 42.12 -9.60
CA VAL A 192 -27.46 42.53 -8.57
C VAL A 192 -26.59 41.36 -8.13
N GLY A 193 -27.18 40.17 -7.96
CA GLY A 193 -26.43 38.95 -7.64
C GLY A 193 -25.43 38.58 -8.73
N ALA A 194 -25.80 38.71 -10.01
CA ALA A 194 -24.95 38.35 -11.14
C ALA A 194 -23.88 39.40 -11.50
N HIS A 195 -24.19 40.70 -11.36
CA HIS A 195 -23.35 41.78 -11.89
C HIS A 195 -22.81 42.75 -10.82
N GLY A 196 -23.14 42.51 -9.54
CA GLY A 196 -22.85 43.41 -8.43
C GLY A 196 -23.86 44.56 -8.31
N SER A 197 -23.88 45.21 -7.15
CA SER A 197 -24.94 46.17 -6.76
C SER A 197 -25.12 47.34 -7.73
N ALA A 198 -24.03 48.01 -8.14
CA ALA A 198 -24.12 49.17 -9.02
C ALA A 198 -24.60 48.80 -10.44
N THR A 199 -23.90 47.86 -11.08
CA THR A 199 -24.20 47.42 -12.45
C THR A 199 -25.54 46.69 -12.53
N GLY A 200 -25.83 45.79 -11.59
CA GLY A 200 -27.08 45.04 -11.58
C GLY A 200 -28.30 45.93 -11.38
N LYS A 201 -28.22 46.92 -10.46
CA LYS A 201 -29.26 47.93 -10.27
C LYS A 201 -29.47 48.75 -11.56
N GLN A 202 -28.39 49.25 -12.16
CA GLN A 202 -28.48 50.03 -13.40
C GLN A 202 -29.11 49.20 -14.54
N ARG A 203 -28.72 47.93 -14.68
CA ARG A 203 -29.30 47.03 -15.69
C ARG A 203 -30.78 46.80 -15.46
N HIS A 204 -31.20 46.59 -14.21
CA HIS A 204 -32.62 46.48 -13.86
C HIS A 204 -33.40 47.73 -14.26
N GLU A 205 -32.89 48.91 -13.92
CA GLU A 205 -33.52 50.20 -14.22
C GLU A 205 -33.62 50.44 -15.72
N GLN A 206 -32.54 50.17 -16.47
CA GLN A 206 -32.51 50.31 -17.92
C GLN A 206 -33.48 49.34 -18.61
N LEU A 207 -33.46 48.06 -18.21
CA LEU A 207 -34.33 47.03 -18.79
C LEU A 207 -35.80 47.29 -18.49
N MET A 208 -36.12 47.87 -17.34
CA MET A 208 -37.49 48.25 -17.00
C MET A 208 -38.00 49.38 -17.93
N VAL A 209 -37.21 50.44 -18.13
CA VAL A 209 -37.59 51.56 -19.01
C VAL A 209 -37.66 51.14 -20.48
N ASP A 210 -36.65 50.44 -20.98
CA ASP A 210 -36.67 49.96 -22.37
C ASP A 210 -37.69 48.84 -22.58
N GLY A 211 -37.97 48.05 -21.55
CA GLY A 211 -39.03 47.05 -21.56
C GLY A 211 -40.41 47.67 -21.76
N MET A 212 -40.70 48.81 -21.11
CA MET A 212 -41.93 49.57 -21.35
C MET A 212 -42.06 50.02 -22.81
N LYS A 213 -40.97 50.51 -23.44
CA LYS A 213 -40.97 50.91 -24.86
C LYS A 213 -41.28 49.76 -25.81
N LEU A 214 -40.95 48.53 -25.41
CA LEU A 214 -41.17 47.31 -26.18
C LEU A 214 -42.45 46.57 -25.79
N THR A 215 -43.24 47.12 -24.86
CA THR A 215 -44.51 46.56 -24.40
C THR A 215 -45.66 47.13 -25.25
N PRO A 216 -46.57 46.29 -25.78
CA PRO A 216 -47.73 46.74 -26.56
C PRO A 216 -48.73 47.56 -25.72
N SER A 217 -49.70 48.20 -26.40
CA SER A 217 -50.84 48.84 -25.73
C SER A 217 -51.79 47.82 -25.11
N THR A 218 -52.46 48.19 -24.02
CA THR A 218 -53.34 47.30 -23.22
C THR A 218 -52.65 45.99 -22.81
N PRO A 219 -51.41 46.04 -22.28
CA PRO A 219 -50.64 44.84 -22.01
C PRO A 219 -51.22 44.05 -20.83
N ASP A 220 -50.98 42.74 -20.86
CA ASP A 220 -50.99 41.90 -19.67
C ASP A 220 -49.58 41.78 -19.05
N PHE A 221 -49.43 41.06 -17.93
CA PHE A 221 -48.14 40.93 -17.26
C PHE A 221 -47.10 40.18 -18.09
N LEU A 222 -47.53 39.26 -18.96
CA LEU A 222 -46.66 38.47 -19.82
C LEU A 222 -46.16 39.31 -21.00
N ASP A 223 -46.99 40.20 -21.55
CA ASP A 223 -46.56 41.22 -22.53
C ASP A 223 -45.46 42.11 -21.94
N ALA A 224 -45.64 42.58 -20.70
CA ALA A 224 -44.65 43.40 -20.00
C ALA A 224 -43.35 42.63 -19.71
N ARG A 225 -43.45 41.36 -19.31
CA ARG A 225 -42.31 40.44 -19.17
C ARG A 225 -41.55 40.33 -20.49
N ASP A 226 -42.27 40.08 -21.58
CA ASP A 226 -41.68 39.85 -22.89
C ASP A 226 -41.03 41.13 -23.45
N GLY A 227 -41.56 42.30 -23.11
CA GLY A 227 -40.92 43.60 -23.34
C GLY A 227 -39.56 43.71 -22.64
N ILE A 228 -39.47 43.35 -21.36
CA ILE A 228 -38.19 43.33 -20.61
C ILE A 228 -37.20 42.31 -21.19
N LEU A 229 -37.67 41.12 -21.55
CA LEU A 229 -36.85 40.11 -22.20
C LEU A 229 -36.36 40.59 -23.58
N ALA A 230 -37.18 41.31 -24.34
CA ALA A 230 -36.79 41.92 -25.60
C ALA A 230 -35.76 43.04 -25.41
N ALA A 231 -35.90 43.85 -24.36
CA ALA A 231 -34.92 44.87 -24.00
C ALA A 231 -33.56 44.25 -23.68
N ASP A 232 -33.51 43.10 -22.99
CA ASP A 232 -32.24 42.41 -22.73
C ASP A 232 -31.60 41.83 -24.00
N ARG A 233 -32.42 41.33 -24.94
CA ARG A 233 -31.92 40.90 -26.26
C ARG A 233 -31.29 42.07 -27.01
N ALA A 234 -31.94 43.23 -27.00
CA ALA A 234 -31.45 44.43 -27.69
C ALA A 234 -30.20 45.04 -27.03
N ASN A 235 -30.24 45.20 -25.71
CA ASN A 235 -29.25 45.98 -24.97
C ASN A 235 -28.00 45.15 -24.60
N TYR A 236 -28.18 43.86 -24.35
CA TYR A 236 -27.14 42.99 -23.81
C TYR A 236 -26.96 41.70 -24.60
N GLY A 237 -27.51 41.61 -25.81
CA GLY A 237 -27.32 40.45 -26.67
C GLY A 237 -27.81 39.15 -26.05
N SER A 238 -28.85 39.20 -25.20
CA SER A 238 -29.41 38.06 -24.47
C SER A 238 -28.60 37.57 -23.27
N ALA A 239 -27.60 38.34 -22.81
CA ALA A 239 -26.70 37.91 -21.73
C ALA A 239 -27.41 37.64 -20.39
N ASN A 240 -28.62 38.17 -20.16
CA ASN A 240 -29.33 37.99 -18.89
C ASN A 240 -30.61 37.17 -19.02
N GLN A 241 -30.94 36.61 -20.19
CA GLN A 241 -32.23 35.95 -20.44
C GLN A 241 -32.60 34.93 -19.36
N CYS A 242 -31.69 34.03 -18.99
CA CYS A 242 -32.01 32.98 -18.04
C CYS A 242 -32.14 33.48 -16.59
N LEU A 243 -31.43 34.55 -16.23
CA LEU A 243 -31.61 35.23 -14.94
C LEU A 243 -32.99 35.88 -14.88
N LEU A 244 -33.40 36.57 -15.95
CA LEU A 244 -34.71 37.21 -16.07
C LEU A 244 -35.83 36.17 -16.03
N TRP A 245 -35.72 35.12 -16.84
CA TRP A 245 -36.67 34.00 -16.82
C TRP A 245 -36.80 33.39 -15.44
N GLY A 246 -35.71 33.26 -14.68
CA GLY A 246 -35.78 32.77 -13.31
C GLY A 246 -36.58 33.65 -12.36
N ALA A 247 -36.40 34.97 -12.43
CA ALA A 247 -37.17 35.91 -11.61
C ALA A 247 -38.67 35.89 -11.97
N PHE A 248 -39.01 35.84 -13.26
CA PHE A 248 -40.41 35.75 -13.69
C PHE A 248 -41.04 34.39 -13.37
N ALA A 249 -40.34 33.29 -13.63
CA ALA A 249 -40.81 31.94 -13.34
C ALA A 249 -41.05 31.72 -11.83
N ALA A 250 -40.19 32.29 -10.96
CA ALA A 250 -40.38 32.26 -9.51
C ALA A 250 -41.70 32.93 -9.06
N ARG A 251 -42.23 33.86 -9.86
CA ARG A 251 -43.50 34.55 -9.64
C ARG A 251 -44.66 33.98 -10.47
N GLY A 252 -44.49 32.81 -11.08
CA GLY A 252 -45.55 32.18 -11.88
C GLY A 252 -45.69 32.74 -13.30
N MET A 253 -44.75 33.56 -13.77
CA MET A 253 -44.69 34.11 -15.14
C MET A 253 -43.65 33.37 -16.00
N GLY A 254 -43.55 32.05 -15.84
CA GLY A 254 -42.64 31.17 -16.56
C GLY A 254 -42.98 31.00 -18.05
N ALA A 255 -42.16 30.22 -18.76
CA ALA A 255 -42.17 30.14 -20.22
C ALA A 255 -43.50 29.66 -20.81
N SER A 256 -44.21 28.76 -20.12
CA SER A 256 -45.51 28.24 -20.56
C SER A 256 -46.72 28.97 -19.96
N ALA A 257 -46.51 30.06 -19.19
CA ALA A 257 -47.60 30.84 -18.62
C ALA A 257 -48.44 31.49 -19.75
N THR A 258 -49.75 31.61 -19.53
CA THR A 258 -50.65 32.27 -20.49
C THR A 258 -51.62 33.23 -19.79
N SER A 259 -52.09 34.25 -20.52
CA SER A 259 -53.13 35.16 -20.06
C SER A 259 -54.29 35.19 -21.05
N PRO A 260 -55.34 34.37 -20.83
CA PRO A 260 -56.51 34.36 -21.73
C PRO A 260 -57.27 35.69 -21.79
N SER A 261 -57.20 36.50 -20.73
CA SER A 261 -57.83 37.82 -20.68
C SER A 261 -57.19 38.72 -19.63
N GLN A 262 -57.56 40.00 -19.61
CA GLN A 262 -57.13 40.97 -18.59
C GLN A 262 -57.48 40.57 -17.13
N ARG A 263 -58.31 39.55 -16.90
CA ARG A 263 -58.69 39.05 -15.56
C ARG A 263 -58.37 37.58 -15.32
N GLU A 264 -57.82 36.88 -16.32
CA GLU A 264 -57.61 35.44 -16.26
C GLU A 264 -56.16 35.11 -16.58
N VAL A 265 -55.59 34.21 -15.78
CA VAL A 265 -54.18 33.86 -15.80
C VAL A 265 -54.01 32.36 -15.64
N HIS A 266 -53.03 31.81 -16.31
CA HIS A 266 -52.57 30.44 -16.14
C HIS A 266 -51.07 30.49 -15.83
N PRO A 267 -50.70 30.55 -14.54
CA PRO A 267 -49.30 30.67 -14.13
C PRO A 267 -48.49 29.43 -14.47
N ALA A 268 -47.20 29.63 -14.71
CA ALA A 268 -46.23 28.56 -14.89
C ALA A 268 -44.88 28.93 -14.26
N THR A 269 -44.09 27.93 -13.89
CA THR A 269 -42.78 28.11 -13.25
C THR A 269 -41.64 27.49 -14.05
N ASP A 270 -41.91 27.11 -15.30
CA ASP A 270 -40.93 26.52 -16.21
C ASP A 270 -40.05 27.55 -16.89
N TYR A 271 -38.90 27.10 -17.39
CA TYR A 271 -37.89 27.89 -18.08
C TYR A 271 -37.85 27.51 -19.57
N PRO A 272 -37.37 28.40 -20.45
CA PRO A 272 -37.07 28.01 -21.82
C PRO A 272 -35.99 26.92 -21.89
N ALA A 273 -36.09 26.05 -22.90
CA ALA A 273 -35.11 24.98 -23.11
C ALA A 273 -33.66 25.49 -23.25
N SER A 274 -33.46 26.72 -23.75
CA SER A 274 -32.15 27.36 -23.86
C SER A 274 -31.48 27.65 -22.51
N CYS A 275 -32.21 27.58 -21.39
CA CYS A 275 -31.67 27.77 -20.06
C CYS A 275 -31.24 26.46 -19.37
N ARG A 276 -31.54 25.31 -20.00
CA ARG A 276 -31.07 24.01 -19.51
C ARG A 276 -29.55 23.93 -19.62
N PRO A 277 -28.87 23.27 -18.66
CA PRO A 277 -27.44 23.08 -18.74
C PRO A 277 -27.09 22.11 -19.87
N THR A 278 -25.85 22.17 -20.35
CA THR A 278 -25.25 21.14 -21.20
C THR A 278 -24.11 20.51 -20.41
N ALA A 279 -24.16 19.19 -20.21
CA ALA A 279 -23.09 18.45 -19.59
C ALA A 279 -22.00 18.15 -20.63
N ASP A 280 -20.75 18.26 -20.20
CA ASP A 280 -19.54 17.85 -20.94
C ASP A 280 -18.64 17.18 -19.90
N ALA A 281 -18.50 15.86 -20.01
CA ALA A 281 -17.71 15.03 -19.10
C ALA A 281 -16.20 15.09 -19.42
N GLY A 282 -15.80 15.77 -20.51
CA GLY A 282 -14.43 15.85 -21.01
C GLY A 282 -13.91 14.51 -21.54
N GLY A 283 -12.64 14.24 -21.28
CA GLY A 283 -11.98 12.99 -21.65
C GLY A 283 -11.74 12.82 -23.16
N PRO A 284 -11.36 11.59 -23.60
CA PRO A 284 -11.09 10.41 -22.78
C PRO A 284 -9.91 10.62 -21.82
N TYR A 285 -9.93 9.92 -20.69
CA TYR A 285 -8.88 9.96 -19.66
C TYR A 285 -8.08 8.66 -19.65
N THR A 286 -6.81 8.74 -19.26
CA THR A 286 -5.92 7.59 -19.14
C THR A 286 -5.08 7.70 -17.88
N THR A 287 -4.91 6.59 -17.15
CA THR A 287 -4.04 6.50 -15.98
C THR A 287 -3.46 5.11 -15.84
N GLU A 288 -2.45 4.97 -14.99
CA GLU A 288 -1.96 3.67 -14.53
C GLU A 288 -2.79 3.24 -13.32
N GLU A 289 -2.95 1.95 -13.11
CA GLU A 289 -3.50 1.44 -11.85
C GLU A 289 -2.68 1.94 -10.64
N GLY A 290 -3.32 2.02 -9.47
CA GLY A 290 -2.74 2.67 -8.30
C GLY A 290 -2.75 4.21 -8.35
N ALA A 291 -2.91 4.82 -9.54
CA ALA A 291 -2.83 6.27 -9.72
C ALA A 291 -4.18 6.92 -10.07
N ASP A 292 -4.71 7.73 -9.15
CA ASP A 292 -5.95 8.49 -9.36
C ASP A 292 -5.82 9.48 -10.53
N VAL A 293 -6.91 9.66 -11.28
CA VAL A 293 -7.00 10.67 -12.35
C VAL A 293 -8.02 11.74 -12.03
N ARG A 294 -7.69 13.00 -12.31
CA ARG A 294 -8.61 14.12 -12.13
C ARG A 294 -9.45 14.30 -13.39
N LEU A 295 -10.77 14.24 -13.22
CA LEU A 295 -11.74 14.50 -14.28
C LEU A 295 -11.96 16.01 -14.45
N ASP A 296 -12.48 16.43 -15.60
CA ASP A 296 -12.72 17.84 -15.94
C ASP A 296 -14.05 18.02 -16.66
N ALA A 297 -15.02 18.61 -15.96
CA ALA A 297 -16.32 19.02 -16.50
C ALA A 297 -16.39 20.51 -16.83
N SER A 298 -15.26 21.23 -16.91
CA SER A 298 -15.23 22.68 -17.16
C SER A 298 -15.79 23.07 -18.54
N GLY A 299 -15.90 22.12 -19.47
CA GLY A 299 -16.61 22.30 -20.75
C GLY A 299 -18.13 22.41 -20.60
N SER A 300 -18.69 22.03 -19.45
CA SER A 300 -20.12 22.09 -19.19
C SER A 300 -20.62 23.53 -19.14
N THR A 301 -21.85 23.76 -19.60
CA THR A 301 -22.50 25.07 -19.55
C THR A 301 -23.75 25.05 -18.67
N SER A 302 -23.98 26.11 -17.90
CA SER A 302 -25.23 26.31 -17.15
C SER A 302 -25.72 27.75 -17.35
N PRO A 303 -26.44 28.02 -18.46
CA PRO A 303 -26.94 29.37 -18.76
C PRO A 303 -27.88 29.93 -17.69
N GLY A 304 -28.63 29.06 -16.97
CA GLY A 304 -29.46 29.42 -15.82
C GLY A 304 -28.70 29.78 -14.54
N GLY A 305 -27.38 29.66 -14.51
CA GLY A 305 -26.57 29.82 -13.30
C GLY A 305 -26.74 28.66 -12.32
N GLY A 306 -25.89 28.64 -11.26
CA GLY A 306 -26.03 27.69 -10.15
C GLY A 306 -25.89 26.20 -10.53
N GLY A 307 -25.05 25.87 -11.52
CA GLY A 307 -24.86 24.49 -11.98
C GLY A 307 -24.38 23.56 -10.86
N SER A 308 -25.13 22.48 -10.60
CA SER A 308 -24.67 21.34 -9.80
C SER A 308 -23.99 20.32 -10.69
N TYR A 309 -22.97 19.65 -10.17
CA TYR A 309 -22.25 18.57 -10.84
C TYR A 309 -22.34 17.33 -9.96
N ALA A 310 -22.80 16.23 -10.52
CA ALA A 310 -22.89 14.93 -9.88
C ALA A 310 -22.35 13.87 -10.83
N TRP A 311 -21.50 12.98 -10.33
CA TRP A 311 -20.81 11.97 -11.12
C TRP A 311 -21.25 10.56 -10.74
N ASP A 312 -21.27 9.69 -11.73
CA ASP A 312 -21.57 8.27 -11.66
C ASP A 312 -20.32 7.50 -12.13
N PHE A 313 -19.65 6.83 -11.20
CA PHE A 313 -18.39 6.11 -11.45
C PHE A 313 -18.59 4.59 -11.58
N ASP A 314 -19.71 3.99 -11.16
CA ASP A 314 -20.05 2.58 -11.44
C ASP A 314 -20.95 2.38 -12.66
N GLY A 315 -21.60 3.43 -13.15
CA GLY A 315 -22.62 3.31 -14.18
C GLY A 315 -23.94 2.73 -13.66
N ASP A 316 -24.26 2.90 -12.37
CA ASP A 316 -25.51 2.44 -11.78
C ASP A 316 -26.70 3.41 -12.03
N GLY A 317 -26.40 4.62 -12.50
CA GLY A 317 -27.36 5.68 -12.82
C GLY A 317 -27.77 6.58 -11.65
N ALA A 318 -27.19 6.42 -10.46
CA ALA A 318 -27.51 7.21 -9.26
C ALA A 318 -26.81 8.59 -9.25
N TYR A 319 -25.61 8.68 -9.83
CA TYR A 319 -24.74 9.87 -9.81
C TYR A 319 -24.48 10.40 -8.39
N ASP A 320 -24.01 9.53 -7.50
CA ASP A 320 -23.75 9.82 -6.09
C ASP A 320 -22.29 9.58 -5.67
N ASP A 321 -21.40 9.22 -6.60
CA ASP A 321 -19.99 8.94 -6.35
C ASP A 321 -19.15 10.18 -6.06
N ALA A 322 -19.40 11.26 -6.79
CA ALA A 322 -18.65 12.49 -6.62
C ALA A 322 -19.44 13.74 -7.04
N THR A 323 -18.98 14.89 -6.56
CA THR A 323 -19.56 16.20 -6.90
C THR A 323 -18.48 17.20 -7.29
N GLY A 324 -18.89 18.26 -7.98
CA GLY A 324 -18.01 19.32 -8.45
C GLY A 324 -17.50 19.11 -9.87
N ALA A 325 -16.92 20.17 -10.44
CA ALA A 325 -16.48 20.17 -11.83
C ALA A 325 -15.17 19.42 -12.07
N SER A 326 -14.42 19.06 -11.02
CA SER A 326 -13.12 18.38 -11.17
C SER A 326 -12.83 17.38 -10.02
N PRO A 327 -13.65 16.32 -9.91
CA PRO A 327 -13.43 15.27 -8.92
C PRO A 327 -12.21 14.40 -9.29
N LEU A 328 -11.73 13.62 -8.32
CA LEU A 328 -10.78 12.54 -8.55
C LEU A 328 -11.55 11.25 -8.79
N PHE A 329 -11.15 10.51 -9.82
CA PHE A 329 -11.56 9.13 -10.05
C PHE A 329 -10.52 8.20 -9.40
N ASP A 330 -10.98 7.37 -8.47
CA ASP A 330 -10.15 6.54 -7.57
C ASP A 330 -10.38 5.04 -7.72
N ARG A 331 -11.22 4.63 -8.69
CA ARG A 331 -11.47 3.22 -9.03
C ARG A 331 -10.38 2.69 -9.97
N VAL A 332 -9.14 2.79 -9.51
CA VAL A 332 -7.91 2.50 -10.25
C VAL A 332 -7.18 1.28 -9.69
N GLY A 333 -7.88 0.43 -8.93
CA GLY A 333 -7.30 -0.78 -8.35
C GLY A 333 -7.32 -1.99 -9.28
N GLN A 334 -7.85 -1.83 -10.48
CA GLN A 334 -7.90 -2.84 -11.54
C GLN A 334 -7.74 -2.11 -12.88
N ASP A 335 -6.99 -2.72 -13.79
CA ASP A 335 -6.88 -2.25 -15.16
C ASP A 335 -8.22 -2.39 -15.94
N GLY A 336 -8.34 -1.64 -17.04
CA GLY A 336 -9.50 -1.74 -17.92
C GLY A 336 -10.10 -0.39 -18.28
N THR A 337 -11.31 -0.42 -18.85
CA THR A 337 -12.00 0.78 -19.32
C THR A 337 -13.30 0.99 -18.57
N TYR A 338 -13.38 2.10 -17.85
CA TYR A 338 -14.55 2.52 -17.08
C TYR A 338 -15.30 3.62 -17.83
N THR A 339 -16.62 3.52 -17.88
CA THR A 339 -17.46 4.62 -18.36
C THR A 339 -17.94 5.41 -17.16
N VAL A 340 -17.62 6.70 -17.11
CA VAL A 340 -18.08 7.61 -16.06
C VAL A 340 -19.16 8.52 -16.59
N GLY A 341 -20.25 8.68 -15.84
CA GLY A 341 -21.35 9.57 -16.14
C GLY A 341 -21.19 10.90 -15.40
N LEU A 342 -21.53 12.00 -16.08
CA LEU A 342 -21.69 13.32 -15.49
C LEU A 342 -23.15 13.75 -15.64
N ARG A 343 -23.74 14.26 -14.55
CA ARG A 343 -25.03 14.96 -14.55
C ARG A 343 -24.83 16.40 -14.10
N VAL A 344 -25.16 17.34 -14.99
CA VAL A 344 -25.18 18.77 -14.69
C VAL A 344 -26.62 19.25 -14.55
N GLY A 345 -26.93 19.96 -13.47
CA GLY A 345 -28.29 20.42 -13.16
C GLY A 345 -28.38 21.90 -12.82
N ASN A 346 -29.52 22.53 -13.12
CA ASN A 346 -29.92 23.84 -12.61
C ASN A 346 -31.45 23.91 -12.46
N ALA A 347 -32.00 25.08 -12.13
CA ALA A 347 -33.45 25.27 -11.97
C ALA A 347 -34.28 25.01 -13.24
N ALA A 348 -33.67 25.09 -14.43
CA ALA A 348 -34.33 24.79 -15.71
C ALA A 348 -34.30 23.29 -16.07
N GLY A 349 -33.51 22.48 -15.36
CA GLY A 349 -33.43 21.03 -15.55
C GLY A 349 -32.00 20.50 -15.53
N SER A 350 -31.81 19.29 -16.08
CA SER A 350 -30.51 18.63 -16.13
C SER A 350 -30.15 18.10 -17.52
N SER A 351 -28.85 17.90 -17.72
CA SER A 351 -28.24 17.20 -18.84
C SER A 351 -27.23 16.19 -18.33
N THR A 352 -27.01 15.13 -19.09
CA THR A 352 -26.01 14.10 -18.80
C THR A 352 -25.04 13.97 -19.96
N ASP A 353 -23.81 13.60 -19.66
CA ASP A 353 -22.79 13.23 -20.63
C ASP A 353 -21.91 12.11 -20.05
N THR A 354 -21.13 11.42 -20.87
CA THR A 354 -20.28 10.30 -20.44
C THR A 354 -18.88 10.44 -21.00
N ALA A 355 -17.88 10.06 -20.20
CA ALA A 355 -16.49 9.94 -20.65
C ALA A 355 -15.95 8.55 -20.31
N THR A 356 -14.85 8.16 -20.96
CA THR A 356 -14.13 6.93 -20.65
C THR A 356 -12.87 7.22 -19.85
N VAL A 357 -12.59 6.40 -18.84
CA VAL A 357 -11.32 6.34 -18.13
C VAL A 357 -10.67 4.99 -18.42
N THR A 358 -9.51 5.00 -19.07
CA THR A 358 -8.70 3.80 -19.29
C THR A 358 -7.62 3.71 -18.22
N VAL A 359 -7.70 2.70 -17.37
CA VAL A 359 -6.67 2.31 -16.41
C VAL A 359 -5.79 1.26 -17.08
N THR A 360 -4.48 1.49 -17.08
CA THR A 360 -3.49 0.60 -17.69
C THR A 360 -2.73 -0.17 -16.62
N ASN A 361 -2.48 -1.45 -16.89
CA ASN A 361 -1.78 -2.36 -15.98
C ASN A 361 -0.34 -1.91 -15.67
N VAL A 362 0.10 -2.12 -14.44
CA VAL A 362 1.46 -1.90 -13.95
C VAL A 362 2.04 -3.20 -13.40
N ALA A 363 2.98 -3.78 -14.14
CA ALA A 363 3.59 -5.06 -13.78
C ALA A 363 4.11 -5.14 -12.33
N PRO A 364 3.97 -6.31 -11.65
CA PRO A 364 4.34 -6.48 -10.26
C PRO A 364 5.82 -6.21 -9.98
N ALA A 365 6.11 -5.68 -8.79
CA ALA A 365 7.46 -5.47 -8.27
C ALA A 365 7.86 -6.53 -7.22
N ILE A 366 9.14 -6.91 -7.21
CA ILE A 366 9.65 -8.02 -6.37
C ILE A 366 10.81 -7.57 -5.50
N SER A 367 10.72 -7.84 -4.20
CA SER A 367 11.81 -7.64 -3.25
C SER A 367 11.98 -8.84 -2.34
N PHE A 368 13.16 -9.46 -2.34
CA PHE A 368 13.44 -10.59 -1.45
C PHE A 368 14.91 -10.68 -1.09
N THR A 369 15.17 -11.42 -0.02
CA THR A 369 16.50 -11.77 0.47
C THR A 369 16.54 -13.28 0.78
N VAL A 370 17.74 -13.84 0.78
CA VAL A 370 17.98 -15.23 1.18
C VAL A 370 19.02 -15.24 2.30
N ALA A 371 18.65 -15.81 3.45
CA ALA A 371 19.47 -15.82 4.66
C ALA A 371 19.55 -17.21 5.30
N GLY A 372 20.62 -17.49 6.03
CA GLY A 372 20.88 -18.77 6.70
C GLY A 372 22.32 -19.24 6.52
N PRO A 373 22.70 -20.39 7.12
CA PRO A 373 23.99 -21.02 6.85
C PRO A 373 24.08 -21.41 5.38
N ARG A 374 25.18 -21.00 4.75
CA ARG A 374 25.45 -21.24 3.33
C ARG A 374 26.36 -22.43 3.17
N GLU A 375 26.00 -23.51 3.83
CA GLU A 375 26.67 -24.80 3.79
C GLU A 375 25.66 -25.81 3.23
N GLU A 376 26.11 -26.82 2.50
CA GLU A 376 25.23 -27.85 1.95
C GLU A 376 24.50 -28.64 3.05
N GLY A 377 23.31 -29.16 2.71
CA GLY A 377 22.37 -29.70 3.69
C GLY A 377 21.81 -28.64 4.66
N GLY A 378 22.34 -27.41 4.64
CA GLY A 378 21.89 -26.26 5.40
C GLY A 378 20.53 -25.73 4.94
N ARG A 379 19.76 -25.20 5.89
CA ARG A 379 18.45 -24.58 5.63
C ARG A 379 18.63 -23.09 5.38
N LEU A 380 18.28 -22.64 4.19
CA LEU A 380 18.20 -21.24 3.80
C LEU A 380 16.74 -20.78 3.81
N MET A 381 16.50 -19.53 4.17
CA MET A 381 15.20 -18.89 4.18
C MET A 381 15.16 -17.78 3.14
N ALA A 382 14.33 -17.94 2.12
CA ALA A 382 13.98 -16.89 1.18
C ALA A 382 12.76 -16.13 1.69
N THR A 383 12.93 -14.84 2.00
CA THR A 383 11.89 -13.97 2.56
C THR A 383 11.74 -12.70 1.74
N GLY A 384 10.51 -12.30 1.44
CA GLY A 384 10.29 -11.14 0.60
C GLY A 384 8.82 -10.80 0.39
N THR A 385 8.61 -9.87 -0.52
CA THR A 385 7.31 -9.38 -0.96
C THR A 385 7.26 -9.33 -2.48
N VAL A 386 6.10 -9.66 -3.02
CA VAL A 386 5.66 -9.26 -4.36
C VAL A 386 4.57 -8.21 -4.17
N THR A 387 4.68 -7.06 -4.83
CA THR A 387 3.76 -5.93 -4.68
C THR A 387 3.25 -5.48 -6.04
N ASP A 388 1.99 -5.10 -6.12
CA ASP A 388 1.33 -4.70 -7.35
C ASP A 388 0.37 -3.52 -7.10
N PRO A 389 0.45 -2.41 -7.84
CA PRO A 389 -0.47 -1.27 -7.64
C PRO A 389 -1.94 -1.58 -7.95
N GLY A 390 -2.23 -2.59 -8.78
CA GLY A 390 -3.55 -3.16 -9.03
C GLY A 390 -4.06 -3.97 -7.82
N TRP A 391 -4.47 -3.30 -6.73
CA TRP A 391 -4.82 -4.00 -5.49
C TRP A 391 -6.06 -4.89 -5.56
N LEU A 392 -6.85 -4.81 -6.63
CA LEU A 392 -7.98 -5.71 -6.91
C LEU A 392 -7.59 -6.82 -7.90
N ASP A 393 -6.40 -6.77 -8.48
CA ASP A 393 -5.95 -7.73 -9.47
C ASP A 393 -5.39 -9.01 -8.83
N PRO A 394 -5.54 -10.17 -9.48
CA PRO A 394 -5.08 -11.44 -8.93
C PRO A 394 -3.54 -11.55 -8.86
N LEU A 395 -2.96 -11.23 -7.71
CA LEU A 395 -1.50 -11.35 -7.51
C LEU A 395 -1.07 -12.78 -7.11
N THR A 396 -0.16 -13.37 -7.89
CA THR A 396 0.45 -14.68 -7.64
C THR A 396 1.97 -14.63 -7.73
N ALA A 397 2.65 -15.65 -7.18
CA ALA A 397 4.11 -15.76 -7.28
C ALA A 397 4.58 -17.20 -7.37
N THR A 398 5.78 -17.37 -7.94
CA THR A 398 6.53 -18.63 -7.99
C THR A 398 7.97 -18.40 -7.55
N ILE A 399 8.62 -19.48 -7.08
CA ILE A 399 10.04 -19.51 -6.78
C ILE A 399 10.68 -20.71 -7.47
N ASP A 400 11.79 -20.48 -8.17
CA ASP A 400 12.69 -21.50 -8.67
C ASP A 400 13.95 -21.47 -7.78
N PRO A 401 14.24 -22.53 -7.01
CA PRO A 401 15.42 -22.59 -6.16
C PRO A 401 16.74 -22.65 -6.94
N GLY A 402 16.70 -22.88 -8.26
CA GLY A 402 17.87 -22.99 -9.14
C GLY A 402 17.92 -24.30 -9.93
N ASP A 403 16.88 -25.13 -9.87
CA ASP A 403 16.78 -26.42 -10.57
C ASP A 403 16.02 -26.33 -11.90
N GLY A 404 15.54 -25.14 -12.27
CA GLY A 404 14.79 -24.90 -13.50
C GLY A 404 13.31 -25.30 -13.39
N LYS A 405 12.81 -25.60 -12.18
CA LYS A 405 11.43 -26.02 -11.94
C LYS A 405 10.74 -25.09 -10.93
N PRO A 406 10.17 -23.96 -11.40
CA PRO A 406 9.45 -23.04 -10.52
C PRO A 406 8.29 -23.73 -9.80
N VAL A 407 8.15 -23.47 -8.51
CA VAL A 407 7.03 -23.95 -7.69
C VAL A 407 6.18 -22.77 -7.18
N PRO A 408 4.86 -22.96 -6.95
CA PRO A 408 4.01 -21.91 -6.38
C PRO A 408 4.54 -21.40 -5.04
N LEU A 409 4.57 -20.08 -4.88
CA LEU A 409 5.04 -19.40 -3.69
C LEU A 409 3.84 -18.88 -2.91
N GLY A 410 3.46 -19.60 -1.86
CA GLY A 410 2.39 -19.18 -0.94
C GLY A 410 2.84 -18.07 0.00
N GLY A 411 1.89 -17.45 0.70
CA GLY A 411 2.17 -16.35 1.63
C GLY A 411 0.90 -15.71 2.18
N LYS A 412 1.08 -14.56 2.82
CA LYS A 412 -0.02 -13.69 3.23
C LYS A 412 -0.24 -12.65 2.12
N LEU A 413 -1.39 -12.73 1.45
CA LEU A 413 -1.82 -11.74 0.47
C LEU A 413 -2.71 -10.69 1.15
N GLU A 414 -2.37 -9.42 0.96
CA GLU A 414 -3.16 -8.26 1.39
C GLU A 414 -3.57 -7.45 0.16
N ASN A 415 -4.87 -7.42 -0.14
CA ASN A 415 -5.45 -6.71 -1.28
C ASN A 415 -6.06 -5.40 -0.80
N GLY A 416 -5.23 -4.37 -0.61
CA GLY A 416 -5.68 -3.09 -0.11
C GLY A 416 -4.84 -1.94 -0.63
N ARG A 417 -5.49 -0.80 -0.92
CA ARG A 417 -4.82 0.41 -1.39
C ARG A 417 -3.68 0.83 -0.42
N PRO A 418 -2.48 1.18 -0.91
CA PRO A 418 -2.13 1.46 -2.31
C PRO A 418 -1.85 0.26 -3.20
N ASP A 419 -1.47 -0.90 -2.66
CA ASP A 419 -0.93 -2.03 -3.44
C ASP A 419 -1.45 -3.39 -2.95
N ALA A 420 -1.70 -4.35 -3.84
CA ALA A 420 -1.73 -5.76 -3.46
C ALA A 420 -0.32 -6.21 -3.04
N THR A 421 -0.19 -6.83 -1.86
CA THR A 421 1.10 -7.30 -1.35
C THR A 421 1.05 -8.75 -0.93
N LEU A 422 1.83 -9.61 -1.61
CA LEU A 422 2.09 -11.00 -1.22
C LEU A 422 3.40 -11.09 -0.43
N SER A 423 3.30 -11.26 0.89
CA SER A 423 4.46 -11.51 1.76
C SER A 423 4.73 -13.01 1.88
N PHE A 424 5.95 -13.44 1.60
CA PHE A 424 6.32 -14.86 1.60
C PHE A 424 7.55 -15.16 2.47
N SER A 425 7.61 -16.41 2.90
CA SER A 425 8.75 -17.01 3.59
C SER A 425 8.84 -18.48 3.19
N LYS A 426 9.94 -18.87 2.53
CA LYS A 426 10.13 -20.21 1.98
C LYS A 426 11.49 -20.75 2.39
N GLU A 427 11.48 -21.96 2.97
CA GLU A 427 12.71 -22.71 3.23
C GLU A 427 13.22 -23.34 1.93
N LEU A 428 14.52 -23.18 1.69
CA LEU A 428 15.30 -23.76 0.59
C LEU A 428 16.40 -24.62 1.22
N VAL A 429 16.65 -25.81 0.65
CA VAL A 429 17.75 -26.67 1.03
C VAL A 429 18.45 -27.10 -0.26
N PHE A 430 19.77 -26.97 -0.27
CA PHE A 430 20.62 -27.37 -1.39
C PHE A 430 21.36 -28.63 -0.97
N GLY A 431 21.30 -29.65 -1.82
CA GLY A 431 21.87 -30.95 -1.51
C GLY A 431 23.39 -30.97 -1.58
N ASP A 432 23.98 -30.01 -2.28
CA ASP A 432 25.39 -29.99 -2.66
C ASP A 432 25.86 -28.52 -2.70
N ASN A 433 27.16 -28.32 -2.71
CA ASN A 433 27.82 -27.03 -2.77
C ASN A 433 27.63 -26.32 -4.13
N GLY A 434 28.17 -25.10 -4.22
CA GLY A 434 28.27 -24.35 -5.47
C GLY A 434 27.32 -23.16 -5.55
N THR A 435 27.21 -22.59 -6.76
CA THR A 435 26.43 -21.37 -6.99
C THR A 435 25.09 -21.68 -7.65
N PHE A 436 24.01 -21.25 -6.99
CA PHE A 436 22.62 -21.41 -7.39
C PHE A 436 21.98 -20.03 -7.65
N THR A 437 21.13 -19.95 -8.67
CA THR A 437 20.35 -18.74 -8.97
C THR A 437 18.91 -18.97 -8.55
N VAL A 438 18.52 -18.38 -7.41
CA VAL A 438 17.13 -18.38 -6.96
C VAL A 438 16.37 -17.31 -7.74
N LYS A 439 15.32 -17.71 -8.46
CA LYS A 439 14.48 -16.82 -9.27
C LYS A 439 13.08 -16.76 -8.68
N VAL A 440 12.63 -15.56 -8.30
CA VAL A 440 11.25 -15.31 -7.87
C VAL A 440 10.53 -14.59 -9.01
N CYS A 441 9.38 -15.09 -9.43
CA CYS A 441 8.54 -14.42 -10.42
C CYS A 441 7.18 -14.09 -9.80
N GLY A 442 6.76 -12.84 -9.92
CA GLY A 442 5.46 -12.33 -9.52
C GLY A 442 4.63 -12.04 -10.76
N SER A 443 3.34 -12.37 -10.71
CA SER A 443 2.43 -12.29 -11.84
C SER A 443 1.10 -11.72 -11.36
N ASP A 444 0.64 -10.68 -12.03
CA ASP A 444 -0.77 -10.27 -12.09
C ASP A 444 -1.47 -11.16 -13.17
N ASP A 445 -2.67 -10.83 -13.62
CA ASP A 445 -3.38 -11.55 -14.68
C ASP A 445 -2.96 -11.20 -16.13
N ASP A 446 -2.06 -10.23 -16.30
CA ASP A 446 -1.67 -9.66 -17.60
C ASP A 446 -0.19 -9.87 -17.97
N THR A 447 0.69 -9.73 -16.98
CA THR A 447 2.14 -9.65 -17.08
C THR A 447 2.83 -10.46 -15.98
N SER A 448 4.16 -10.59 -16.09
CA SER A 448 4.96 -11.27 -15.09
C SER A 448 6.34 -10.66 -15.04
N THR A 449 6.80 -10.35 -13.83
CA THR A 449 8.13 -9.85 -13.54
C THR A 449 8.92 -10.94 -12.82
N CYS A 450 10.22 -11.04 -13.08
CA CYS A 450 11.09 -11.97 -12.36
C CYS A 450 12.31 -11.25 -11.80
N ARG A 451 12.80 -11.72 -10.64
CA ARG A 451 14.01 -11.23 -10.00
C ARG A 451 14.87 -12.39 -9.52
N ASP A 452 16.17 -12.28 -9.78
CA ASP A 452 17.16 -13.30 -9.44
C ASP A 452 18.00 -12.90 -8.23
N ALA A 453 18.43 -13.90 -7.47
CA ALA A 453 19.42 -13.78 -6.40
C ALA A 453 20.42 -14.94 -6.50
N GLU A 454 21.71 -14.60 -6.51
CA GLU A 454 22.79 -15.58 -6.55
C GLU A 454 23.18 -16.02 -5.14
N ILE A 455 23.18 -17.33 -4.90
CA ILE A 455 23.49 -17.97 -3.63
C ILE A 455 24.66 -18.91 -3.83
N THR A 456 25.73 -18.72 -3.06
CA THR A 456 26.84 -19.68 -2.96
C THR A 456 26.62 -20.53 -1.72
N VAL A 457 26.67 -21.85 -1.90
CA VAL A 457 26.66 -22.89 -0.86
C VAL A 457 28.07 -23.48 -0.78
N ALA A 458 28.60 -23.62 0.42
CA ALA A 458 29.92 -24.17 0.69
C ALA A 458 29.82 -25.66 1.03
N ASN A 459 30.91 -26.38 0.70
CA ASN A 459 31.12 -27.78 1.02
C ASN A 459 31.33 -27.97 2.53
N VAL A 460 30.77 -29.04 3.08
CA VAL A 460 31.03 -29.58 4.40
C VAL A 460 31.70 -30.95 4.26
N ASP A 461 32.99 -31.04 4.62
CA ASP A 461 33.73 -32.32 4.59
C ASP A 461 32.96 -33.48 5.29
N PRO A 462 33.04 -34.72 4.77
CA PRO A 462 32.46 -35.90 5.40
C PRO A 462 33.10 -36.15 6.77
N THR A 463 32.48 -37.02 7.55
CA THR A 463 33.09 -37.58 8.78
C THR A 463 33.62 -38.99 8.53
N ALA A 464 34.71 -39.38 9.17
CA ALA A 464 35.25 -40.74 9.12
C ALA A 464 35.54 -41.21 10.54
N ALA A 465 35.01 -42.37 10.92
CA ALA A 465 35.25 -42.95 12.24
C ALA A 465 35.35 -44.48 12.18
N ILE A 466 36.48 -45.03 12.60
CA ILE A 466 36.66 -46.48 12.75
C ILE A 466 36.00 -46.92 14.05
N ASP A 467 35.21 -48.00 13.99
CA ASP A 467 34.67 -48.61 15.20
C ASP A 467 35.80 -49.28 16.00
N THR A 468 36.10 -48.70 17.16
CA THR A 468 37.07 -49.24 18.11
C THR A 468 36.39 -50.02 19.24
N SER A 469 35.14 -50.46 19.06
CA SER A 469 34.46 -51.36 19.97
C SER A 469 35.26 -52.68 20.08
N GLY A 470 35.67 -53.03 21.31
CA GLY A 470 36.55 -54.17 21.58
C GLY A 470 38.05 -53.89 21.50
N ALA A 471 38.49 -52.65 21.20
CA ALA A 471 39.89 -52.25 21.40
C ALA A 471 40.25 -52.16 22.89
N VAL A 472 41.50 -52.46 23.22
CA VAL A 472 42.05 -52.37 24.59
C VAL A 472 42.81 -51.06 24.79
N GLU A 473 42.85 -50.58 26.04
CA GLU A 473 43.57 -49.35 26.40
C GLU A 473 45.04 -49.67 26.71
N LEU A 474 45.96 -49.14 25.91
CA LEU A 474 47.42 -49.30 26.08
C LEU A 474 48.09 -47.93 26.16
N ALA A 475 49.39 -47.90 26.47
CA ALA A 475 50.15 -46.64 26.55
C ALA A 475 50.08 -45.83 25.24
N GLY A 476 50.09 -46.49 24.08
CA GLY A 476 49.92 -45.88 22.75
C GLY A 476 48.47 -45.58 22.35
N GLY A 477 47.51 -45.66 23.27
CA GLY A 477 46.08 -45.40 23.06
C GLY A 477 45.23 -46.64 22.77
N ARG A 478 43.95 -46.44 22.44
CA ARG A 478 43.00 -47.50 22.08
C ARG A 478 43.54 -48.32 20.90
N THR A 479 43.75 -49.61 21.14
CA THR A 479 44.44 -50.50 20.20
C THR A 479 43.63 -51.77 19.98
N ILE A 480 43.44 -52.13 18.72
CA ILE A 480 42.81 -53.40 18.35
C ILE A 480 43.86 -54.50 18.43
N VAL A 481 43.54 -55.62 19.08
CA VAL A 481 44.45 -56.76 19.22
C VAL A 481 43.87 -57.95 18.47
N VAL A 482 44.67 -58.52 17.57
CA VAL A 482 44.31 -59.69 16.74
C VAL A 482 45.47 -60.66 16.69
N HIS A 483 45.26 -61.86 16.14
CA HIS A 483 46.31 -62.85 15.94
C HIS A 483 46.70 -62.97 14.47
N ALA A 484 47.99 -63.21 14.23
CA ALA A 484 48.49 -63.47 12.88
C ALA A 484 47.79 -64.67 12.25
N GLY A 485 47.33 -64.51 11.00
CA GLY A 485 46.61 -65.51 10.23
C GLY A 485 45.14 -65.70 10.60
N LYS A 486 44.57 -64.91 11.53
CA LYS A 486 43.13 -64.87 11.79
C LYS A 486 42.52 -63.63 11.16
N GLU A 487 41.42 -63.81 10.43
CA GLU A 487 40.66 -62.72 9.83
C GLU A 487 39.95 -61.90 10.90
N ARG A 488 39.93 -60.58 10.72
CA ARG A 488 39.16 -59.63 11.52
C ARG A 488 38.39 -58.68 10.60
N THR A 489 37.10 -58.50 10.87
CA THR A 489 36.32 -57.42 10.27
C THR A 489 36.59 -56.10 11.00
N PHE A 490 36.81 -55.06 10.21
CA PHE A 490 36.90 -53.67 10.65
C PHE A 490 35.69 -52.93 10.09
N ASP A 491 34.99 -52.24 10.98
CA ASP A 491 33.81 -51.45 10.65
C ASP A 491 34.16 -49.96 10.81
N ALA A 492 33.63 -49.13 9.93
CA ALA A 492 33.72 -47.68 10.04
C ALA A 492 32.40 -47.04 9.61
N ARG A 493 32.12 -45.85 10.15
CA ARG A 493 30.94 -45.04 9.81
C ARG A 493 31.39 -43.73 9.16
N VAL A 494 30.66 -43.35 8.11
CA VAL A 494 30.77 -42.07 7.43
C VAL A 494 29.43 -41.36 7.51
N SER A 495 29.47 -40.06 7.78
CA SER A 495 28.30 -39.20 7.68
C SER A 495 28.69 -37.91 6.99
N ASP A 496 27.85 -37.50 6.05
CA ASP A 496 27.99 -36.28 5.25
C ASP A 496 26.64 -35.53 5.24
N PRO A 497 26.58 -34.24 5.58
CA PRO A 497 25.39 -33.42 5.41
C PRO A 497 24.97 -33.22 3.94
N GLY A 498 25.92 -33.27 3.01
CA GLY A 498 25.71 -33.16 1.58
C GLY A 498 25.21 -34.45 0.94
N SER A 499 24.83 -34.33 -0.33
CA SER A 499 24.21 -35.37 -1.15
C SER A 499 25.26 -35.96 -2.08
N ASP A 500 26.38 -36.36 -1.49
CA ASP A 500 27.61 -36.69 -2.20
C ASP A 500 27.85 -38.20 -2.33
N ASP A 501 28.51 -38.56 -3.43
CA ASP A 501 28.98 -39.92 -3.64
C ASP A 501 30.21 -40.19 -2.78
N GLU A 502 30.05 -41.11 -1.83
CA GLU A 502 31.06 -41.32 -0.80
C GLU A 502 32.02 -42.45 -1.17
N THR A 503 33.32 -42.16 -1.25
CA THR A 503 34.38 -43.16 -1.50
C THR A 503 35.17 -43.47 -0.22
N MET A 504 34.84 -44.60 0.39
CA MET A 504 35.51 -45.10 1.58
C MET A 504 36.73 -45.95 1.23
N THR A 505 37.89 -45.67 1.82
CA THR A 505 39.16 -46.38 1.55
C THR A 505 39.85 -46.82 2.83
N TRP A 506 40.16 -48.13 2.92
CA TRP A 506 40.93 -48.75 4.00
C TRP A 506 42.38 -48.97 3.59
N ALA A 507 43.32 -48.43 4.36
CA ALA A 507 44.74 -48.75 4.23
C ALA A 507 45.22 -49.53 5.46
N TRP A 508 45.68 -50.76 5.24
CA TRP A 508 45.97 -51.76 6.28
C TRP A 508 47.33 -51.60 6.97
N GLY A 509 48.27 -50.89 6.33
CA GLY A 509 49.59 -50.58 6.90
C GLY A 509 50.61 -51.74 6.90
N ASP A 510 50.25 -52.92 6.40
CA ASP A 510 51.13 -54.10 6.27
C ASP A 510 51.73 -54.27 4.86
N GLY A 511 51.40 -53.37 3.93
CA GLY A 511 51.84 -53.39 2.53
C GLY A 511 50.85 -54.06 1.58
N THR A 512 49.71 -54.57 2.08
CA THR A 512 48.60 -55.00 1.22
C THR A 512 47.95 -53.79 0.53
N PRO A 513 47.46 -53.94 -0.72
CA PRO A 513 46.74 -52.87 -1.40
C PRO A 513 45.53 -52.40 -0.60
N ALA A 514 45.25 -51.09 -0.65
CA ALA A 514 44.07 -50.52 -0.02
C ALA A 514 42.79 -51.08 -0.66
N THR A 515 41.75 -51.20 0.16
CA THR A 515 40.40 -51.58 -0.30
C THR A 515 39.54 -50.34 -0.37
N SER A 516 38.85 -50.12 -1.48
CA SER A 516 37.94 -48.98 -1.66
C SER A 516 36.54 -49.43 -2.03
N THR A 517 35.53 -48.81 -1.41
CA THR A 517 34.11 -48.95 -1.73
C THR A 517 33.55 -47.57 -2.02
N THR A 518 32.78 -47.42 -3.09
CA THR A 518 32.04 -46.19 -3.37
C THR A 518 30.55 -46.43 -3.16
N SER A 519 29.90 -45.54 -2.41
CA SER A 519 28.48 -45.59 -2.12
C SER A 519 27.81 -44.39 -2.78
N LEU A 520 27.02 -44.66 -3.83
CA LEU A 520 26.39 -43.63 -4.65
C LEU A 520 25.11 -43.08 -4.00
N VAL A 521 24.79 -41.81 -4.26
CA VAL A 521 23.53 -41.17 -3.85
C VAL A 521 22.38 -41.66 -4.72
N ASN A 522 22.58 -41.70 -6.04
CA ASN A 522 21.54 -42.03 -7.02
C ASN A 522 21.94 -43.21 -7.94
N PRO A 523 22.14 -44.43 -7.41
CA PRO A 523 22.64 -45.57 -8.18
C PRO A 523 21.72 -45.93 -9.36
N PRO A 524 22.28 -46.39 -10.51
CA PRO A 524 23.67 -46.82 -10.69
C PRO A 524 24.64 -45.72 -11.14
N ASP A 525 24.15 -44.52 -11.47
CA ASP A 525 24.97 -43.44 -12.01
C ASP A 525 25.53 -42.57 -10.89
N PRO A 526 26.74 -41.99 -11.05
CA PRO A 526 27.26 -41.03 -10.09
C PRO A 526 26.39 -39.79 -9.99
N ASP A 527 26.32 -39.20 -8.80
CA ASP A 527 25.68 -37.91 -8.61
C ASP A 527 26.47 -36.83 -9.39
N PRO A 528 25.78 -35.89 -10.06
CA PRO A 528 26.49 -34.75 -10.65
C PRO A 528 26.91 -33.80 -9.52
N ALA A 529 28.03 -33.08 -9.72
CA ALA A 529 28.57 -32.05 -8.82
C ALA A 529 27.65 -30.84 -8.52
N ARG A 530 26.37 -30.91 -8.89
CA ARG A 530 25.28 -30.13 -8.29
C ARG A 530 24.12 -31.11 -8.13
N SER A 531 24.01 -31.70 -6.96
CA SER A 531 22.97 -32.70 -6.71
C SER A 531 21.58 -32.13 -7.03
N PRO A 532 20.77 -32.84 -7.86
CA PRO A 532 19.39 -32.44 -8.13
C PRO A 532 18.45 -32.80 -6.96
N SER A 533 18.98 -33.37 -5.88
CA SER A 533 18.24 -33.89 -4.74
C SER A 533 18.89 -33.47 -3.42
N VAL A 534 18.18 -33.61 -2.30
CA VAL A 534 18.71 -33.38 -0.95
C VAL A 534 18.69 -34.73 -0.21
N GLN A 535 19.84 -35.38 -0.11
CA GLN A 535 20.00 -36.73 0.44
C GLN A 535 21.30 -36.84 1.29
N PRO A 536 21.31 -36.30 2.52
CA PRO A 536 22.44 -36.44 3.45
C PRO A 536 22.88 -37.89 3.63
N ARG A 537 24.19 -38.12 3.72
CA ARG A 537 24.80 -39.45 3.82
C ARG A 537 25.02 -39.88 5.26
N ASP A 538 24.71 -41.14 5.52
CA ASP A 538 25.03 -41.85 6.76
C ASP A 538 25.18 -43.34 6.43
N VAL A 539 26.42 -43.77 6.24
CA VAL A 539 26.75 -45.11 5.76
C VAL A 539 27.81 -45.77 6.63
N THR A 540 27.82 -47.10 6.61
CA THR A 540 28.83 -47.93 7.26
C THR A 540 29.56 -48.76 6.22
N ASP A 541 30.89 -48.85 6.30
CA ASP A 541 31.69 -49.77 5.51
C ASP A 541 32.34 -50.81 6.42
N ALA A 542 32.29 -52.07 6.01
CA ALA A 542 32.83 -53.20 6.76
C ALA A 542 33.74 -54.03 5.87
N GLN A 543 35.01 -54.17 6.25
CA GLN A 543 36.01 -54.90 5.47
C GLN A 543 36.72 -55.94 6.34
N GLY A 544 36.82 -57.17 5.83
CA GLY A 544 37.63 -58.23 6.43
C GLY A 544 39.10 -58.08 6.02
N HIS A 545 40.02 -58.21 6.97
CA HIS A 545 41.45 -58.26 6.70
C HIS A 545 42.17 -59.31 7.54
N THR A 546 43.21 -59.93 6.98
CA THR A 546 44.06 -60.91 7.66
C THR A 546 45.51 -60.45 7.62
N TYR A 547 46.13 -60.31 8.79
CA TYR A 547 47.55 -59.99 8.91
C TYR A 547 48.38 -61.27 9.01
N ASP A 548 49.28 -61.52 8.06
CA ASP A 548 50.10 -62.75 8.02
C ASP A 548 51.22 -62.76 9.07
N LYS A 549 51.73 -61.58 9.44
CA LYS A 549 52.91 -61.44 10.29
C LYS A 549 52.55 -60.75 11.62
N PRO A 550 53.04 -61.26 12.76
CA PRO A 550 52.95 -60.53 14.02
C PRO A 550 53.75 -59.24 13.98
N CYS A 551 53.10 -58.10 14.26
CA CYS A 551 53.72 -56.77 14.36
C CYS A 551 52.72 -55.75 14.92
N LEU A 552 53.17 -54.49 15.02
CA LEU A 552 52.31 -53.32 15.16
C LEU A 552 52.03 -52.72 13.78
N TYR A 553 50.75 -52.57 13.43
CA TYR A 553 50.27 -51.91 12.22
C TYR A 553 49.39 -50.72 12.58
N GLY A 554 49.09 -49.86 11.61
CA GLY A 554 48.13 -48.79 11.78
C GLY A 554 47.16 -48.81 10.62
N VAL A 555 45.89 -49.08 10.92
CA VAL A 555 44.80 -49.05 9.94
C VAL A 555 44.30 -47.63 9.84
N SER A 556 44.23 -47.09 8.62
CA SER A 556 43.55 -45.82 8.36
C SER A 556 42.34 -46.04 7.47
N PHE A 557 41.28 -45.31 7.79
CA PHE A 557 40.04 -45.26 7.03
C PHE A 557 39.85 -43.82 6.55
N THR A 558 39.69 -43.64 5.25
CA THR A 558 39.50 -42.33 4.62
C THR A 558 38.17 -42.30 3.90
N ALA A 559 37.36 -41.29 4.23
CA ALA A 559 36.14 -40.89 3.53
C ALA A 559 36.49 -39.74 2.58
N ARG A 560 35.94 -39.78 1.38
CA ARG A 560 36.13 -38.77 0.34
C ARG A 560 34.86 -38.72 -0.50
N ASP A 561 34.19 -37.59 -0.45
CA ASP A 561 33.11 -37.23 -1.35
C ASP A 561 33.62 -36.99 -2.79
N ASP A 562 32.70 -36.75 -3.73
CA ASP A 562 33.02 -36.48 -5.14
C ASP A 562 33.28 -35.00 -5.45
N ASP A 563 33.01 -34.10 -4.52
CA ASP A 563 33.25 -32.66 -4.64
C ASP A 563 34.65 -32.22 -4.10
N GLY A 564 35.33 -33.11 -3.38
CA GLY A 564 36.74 -33.02 -2.99
C GLY A 564 37.03 -32.91 -1.50
N GLY A 565 36.01 -32.83 -0.64
CA GLY A 565 36.14 -32.94 0.80
C GLY A 565 36.62 -34.33 1.26
N THR A 566 37.27 -34.35 2.42
CA THR A 566 37.89 -35.58 2.94
C THR A 566 37.94 -35.62 4.46
N ALA A 567 37.71 -36.79 5.02
CA ALA A 567 38.03 -37.08 6.41
C ALA A 567 38.78 -38.40 6.55
N SER A 568 39.53 -38.54 7.64
CA SER A 568 40.24 -39.78 7.92
C SER A 568 40.33 -40.07 9.41
N ASP A 569 40.29 -41.34 9.75
CA ASP A 569 40.53 -41.85 11.09
C ASP A 569 41.60 -42.95 11.05
N ARG A 570 42.28 -43.17 12.17
CA ARG A 570 43.37 -44.15 12.27
C ARG A 570 43.38 -44.84 13.62
N VAL A 571 43.49 -46.17 13.60
CA VAL A 571 43.62 -46.99 14.81
C VAL A 571 44.87 -47.88 14.75
N PRO A 572 45.66 -47.99 15.83
CA PRO A 572 46.73 -48.96 15.92
C PRO A 572 46.18 -50.39 16.08
N VAL A 573 46.85 -51.35 15.43
CA VAL A 573 46.52 -52.78 15.48
C VAL A 573 47.75 -53.57 15.91
N ILE A 574 47.68 -54.25 17.06
CA ILE A 574 48.68 -55.23 17.46
C ILE A 574 48.26 -56.59 16.91
N VAL A 575 49.10 -57.16 16.06
CA VAL A 575 48.97 -58.53 15.57
C VAL A 575 49.91 -59.41 16.38
N GLN A 576 49.35 -60.24 17.25
CA GLN A 576 50.09 -61.17 18.09
C GLN A 576 50.53 -62.41 17.30
N GLY A 577 51.55 -63.10 17.81
CA GLY A 577 51.88 -64.47 17.42
C GLY A 577 50.81 -65.47 17.87
N ASN A 578 51.11 -66.77 17.79
CA ASN A 578 50.20 -67.85 18.17
C ASN A 578 50.88 -68.84 19.15
N ALA A 579 51.79 -68.35 19.99
CA ALA A 579 52.50 -69.23 20.92
C ALA A 579 51.59 -69.64 22.09
N HIS A 580 51.54 -70.93 22.41
CA HIS A 580 50.68 -71.42 23.50
C HIS A 580 51.31 -71.37 24.89
N LEU A 581 52.62 -71.09 24.97
CA LEU A 581 53.37 -71.05 26.22
C LEU A 581 54.12 -69.73 26.33
N SER A 582 54.16 -69.17 27.53
CA SER A 582 55.05 -68.07 27.86
C SER A 582 56.51 -68.54 27.85
N LEU A 583 57.44 -67.61 27.63
CA LEU A 583 58.87 -67.85 27.67
C LEU A 583 59.49 -67.06 28.82
N LEU A 584 60.43 -67.71 29.50
CA LEU A 584 61.23 -67.06 30.53
C LEU A 584 62.10 -65.95 29.92
N ALA A 585 62.43 -64.94 30.72
CA ALA A 585 63.31 -63.84 30.31
C ALA A 585 64.67 -64.33 29.78
N ASP A 586 65.21 -65.45 30.27
CA ASP A 586 66.46 -66.05 29.75
C ASP A 586 66.31 -66.54 28.30
N VAL A 587 65.14 -67.09 27.96
CA VAL A 587 64.85 -67.55 26.61
C VAL A 587 64.70 -66.35 25.67
N TRP A 588 64.04 -65.29 26.13
CA TRP A 588 63.97 -64.03 25.40
C TRP A 588 65.34 -63.38 25.21
N TYR A 589 66.20 -63.37 26.24
CA TYR A 589 67.57 -62.87 26.14
C TYR A 589 68.35 -63.57 25.03
N VAL A 590 68.31 -64.91 25.00
CA VAL A 590 68.99 -65.69 23.94
C VAL A 590 68.41 -65.39 22.56
N LYS A 591 67.08 -65.21 22.44
CA LYS A 591 66.42 -64.85 21.18
C LYS A 591 66.90 -63.48 20.66
N TYR A 592 66.93 -62.46 21.51
CA TYR A 592 67.38 -61.11 21.13
C TYR A 592 68.89 -61.02 20.91
N LEU A 593 69.70 -61.78 21.65
CA LEU A 593 71.16 -61.85 21.47
C LEU A 593 71.55 -62.49 20.13
N THR A 594 70.86 -63.55 19.72
CA THR A 594 71.28 -64.39 18.57
C THR A 594 70.51 -64.12 17.28
N GLY A 595 69.29 -63.59 17.35
CA GLY A 595 68.48 -63.10 16.23
C GLY A 595 67.99 -64.13 15.20
N ASP A 596 68.69 -65.25 15.00
CA ASP A 596 68.51 -66.13 13.82
C ASP A 596 68.44 -67.62 14.18
N LEU A 597 69.14 -68.08 15.22
CA LEU A 597 69.24 -69.52 15.58
C LEU A 597 68.03 -70.07 16.37
N THR A 598 67.03 -69.24 16.69
CA THR A 598 66.00 -69.54 17.71
C THR A 598 64.56 -69.64 17.17
N GLY A 599 64.41 -69.69 15.84
CA GLY A 599 63.15 -70.03 15.15
C GLY A 599 62.13 -68.91 14.93
N LEU A 600 62.33 -67.70 15.48
CA LEU A 600 61.41 -66.56 15.27
C LEU A 600 61.84 -65.60 14.15
N GLY A 601 63.15 -65.49 13.89
CA GLY A 601 63.74 -64.58 12.89
C GLY A 601 63.86 -63.12 13.38
N LYS A 602 64.83 -62.39 12.82
CA LYS A 602 65.17 -61.01 13.22
C LYS A 602 64.01 -60.03 13.05
N GLU A 603 63.32 -60.10 11.90
CA GLU A 603 62.18 -59.24 11.58
C GLU A 603 61.04 -59.35 12.61
N ARG A 604 60.75 -60.57 13.08
CA ARG A 604 59.69 -60.81 14.07
C ARG A 604 60.06 -60.24 15.44
N LEU A 605 61.33 -60.38 15.84
CA LEU A 605 61.83 -59.82 17.09
C LEU A 605 61.81 -58.29 17.07
N ASP A 606 62.15 -57.66 15.93
CA ASP A 606 62.04 -56.21 15.74
C ASP A 606 60.56 -55.77 15.85
N CYS A 607 59.64 -56.54 15.26
CA CYS A 607 58.19 -56.30 15.37
C CYS A 607 57.67 -56.41 16.80
N TYR A 608 58.08 -57.42 17.57
CA TYR A 608 57.67 -57.56 18.97
C TYR A 608 58.15 -56.39 19.82
N VAL A 609 59.35 -55.87 19.58
CA VAL A 609 59.82 -54.66 20.26
C VAL A 609 58.93 -53.47 19.94
N LYS A 610 58.52 -53.27 18.68
CA LYS A 610 57.57 -52.20 18.32
C LYS A 610 56.23 -52.36 19.04
N THR A 611 55.71 -53.58 19.14
CA THR A 611 54.52 -53.88 19.93
C THR A 611 54.72 -53.50 21.40
N VAL A 612 55.85 -53.88 22.01
CA VAL A 612 56.16 -53.54 23.40
C VAL A 612 56.24 -52.02 23.59
N GLN A 613 56.92 -51.31 22.69
CA GLN A 613 57.04 -49.85 22.76
C GLN A 613 55.68 -49.14 22.62
N HIS A 614 54.73 -49.71 21.89
CA HIS A 614 53.37 -49.16 21.82
C HIS A 614 52.52 -49.54 23.03
N ALA A 615 52.70 -50.75 23.54
CA ALA A 615 51.87 -51.28 24.62
C ALA A 615 52.25 -50.75 26.00
N SER A 616 53.56 -50.54 26.24
CA SER A 616 54.16 -50.25 27.54
C SER A 616 54.57 -48.79 27.70
N ALA A 617 54.08 -48.14 28.75
CA ALA A 617 54.52 -46.78 29.11
C ALA A 617 55.97 -46.79 29.63
N VAL A 618 56.41 -47.87 30.29
CA VAL A 618 57.79 -47.99 30.78
C VAL A 618 58.78 -48.00 29.61
N PHE A 619 58.47 -48.75 28.55
CA PHE A 619 59.36 -48.93 27.40
C PHE A 619 59.23 -47.87 26.30
N SER A 620 58.14 -47.10 26.29
CA SER A 620 58.00 -45.90 25.45
C SER A 620 58.67 -44.67 26.08
N GLU A 621 58.68 -44.54 27.41
CA GLU A 621 59.09 -43.30 28.08
C GLU A 621 60.40 -43.39 28.87
N THR A 622 60.69 -44.53 29.51
CA THR A 622 61.75 -44.59 30.54
C THR A 622 62.89 -45.56 30.26
N VAL A 623 62.62 -46.66 29.55
CA VAL A 623 63.61 -47.70 29.23
C VAL A 623 63.55 -47.97 27.74
N ASP A 624 64.57 -47.52 27.03
CA ASP A 624 64.62 -47.68 25.59
C ASP A 624 64.97 -49.12 25.20
N VAL A 625 64.01 -49.84 24.62
CA VAL A 625 64.18 -51.20 24.08
C VAL A 625 64.11 -51.25 22.55
N SER A 626 64.11 -50.10 21.87
CA SER A 626 63.84 -49.90 20.43
C SER A 626 64.66 -50.73 19.44
N THR A 627 65.74 -51.35 19.91
CA THR A 627 66.66 -52.13 19.08
C THR A 627 66.91 -53.47 19.75
N ARG A 628 67.29 -54.48 18.96
CA ARG A 628 67.56 -55.83 19.51
C ARG A 628 68.66 -55.81 20.56
N GLU A 629 69.68 -54.98 20.38
CA GLU A 629 70.77 -54.81 21.33
C GLU A 629 70.29 -54.24 22.67
N LYS A 630 69.41 -53.23 22.64
CA LYS A 630 68.83 -52.62 23.85
C LYS A 630 67.84 -53.54 24.55
N ALA A 631 67.02 -54.26 23.78
CA ALA A 631 66.15 -55.30 24.31
C ALA A 631 66.98 -56.42 24.96
N ALA A 632 68.09 -56.85 24.34
CA ALA A 632 69.01 -57.83 24.93
C ALA A 632 69.69 -57.31 26.21
N ASP A 633 70.12 -56.04 26.27
CA ASP A 633 70.70 -55.45 27.48
C ASP A 633 69.68 -55.38 28.63
N THR A 634 68.44 -55.00 28.33
CA THR A 634 67.33 -55.00 29.31
C THR A 634 67.01 -56.41 29.77
N LEU A 635 67.08 -57.38 28.87
CA LEU A 635 66.89 -58.79 29.18
C LEU A 635 68.13 -59.43 29.83
N PHE A 636 69.29 -58.78 29.96
CA PHE A 636 70.47 -59.37 30.57
C PHE A 636 70.30 -59.58 32.08
N LEU A 637 70.94 -60.61 32.64
CA LEU A 637 70.75 -60.99 34.05
C LEU A 637 71.41 -59.96 34.99
N ALA A 638 70.60 -59.25 35.78
CA ALA A 638 71.06 -58.23 36.73
C ALA A 638 70.51 -58.46 38.15
N LEU A 639 70.90 -59.57 38.78
CA LEU A 639 70.35 -60.06 40.07
C LEU A 639 70.49 -59.09 41.27
N LEU A 640 71.35 -58.08 41.19
CA LEU A 640 71.65 -57.17 42.29
C LEU A 640 70.99 -55.79 42.17
N ASP A 641 70.31 -55.51 41.04
CA ASP A 641 69.60 -54.25 40.81
C ASP A 641 68.09 -54.52 40.65
N PRO A 642 67.27 -54.21 41.69
CA PRO A 642 65.83 -54.44 41.64
C PRO A 642 65.11 -53.76 40.47
N LYS A 643 65.63 -52.62 39.99
CA LYS A 643 65.02 -51.88 38.87
C LYS A 643 65.30 -52.59 37.54
N ARG A 644 66.54 -53.01 37.31
CA ARG A 644 66.88 -53.83 36.12
C ARG A 644 66.22 -55.21 36.16
N ALA A 645 66.11 -55.83 37.35
CA ALA A 645 65.42 -57.10 37.51
C ALA A 645 63.91 -56.99 37.19
N PHE A 646 63.28 -55.88 37.58
CA PHE A 646 61.91 -55.55 37.19
C PHE A 646 61.79 -55.35 35.67
N ASP A 647 62.61 -54.46 35.08
CA ASP A 647 62.53 -54.11 33.66
C ASP A 647 62.71 -55.35 32.77
N ARG A 648 63.61 -56.26 33.17
CA ARG A 648 63.79 -57.56 32.54
C ARG A 648 62.51 -58.42 32.50
N GLN A 649 61.82 -58.53 33.63
CA GLN A 649 60.61 -59.37 33.73
C GLN A 649 59.41 -58.72 33.06
N LEU A 650 59.31 -57.40 33.13
CA LEU A 650 58.28 -56.63 32.42
C LEU A 650 58.45 -56.76 30.90
N LEU A 651 59.68 -56.67 30.40
CA LEU A 651 59.96 -56.85 28.98
C LEU A 651 59.60 -58.26 28.52
N ALA A 652 59.94 -59.28 29.30
CA ALA A 652 59.56 -60.66 28.99
C ALA A 652 58.02 -60.85 28.95
N ALA A 653 57.27 -60.22 29.86
CA ALA A 653 55.80 -60.30 29.90
C ALA A 653 55.18 -59.68 28.63
N TRP A 654 55.63 -58.48 28.22
CA TRP A 654 55.17 -57.85 26.99
C TRP A 654 55.60 -58.58 25.72
N LEU A 655 56.78 -59.20 25.71
CA LEU A 655 57.22 -60.05 24.60
C LEU A 655 56.38 -61.33 24.50
N ASN A 656 55.99 -61.92 25.63
CA ASN A 656 55.05 -63.04 25.67
C ASN A 656 53.69 -62.64 25.12
N PHE A 657 53.18 -61.46 25.48
CA PHE A 657 51.98 -60.88 24.89
C PHE A 657 52.13 -60.68 23.38
N ALA A 658 53.20 -60.05 22.89
CA ALA A 658 53.43 -59.87 21.46
C ALA A 658 53.54 -61.22 20.70
N ASN A 659 54.06 -62.25 21.37
CA ASN A 659 54.17 -63.61 20.82
C ASN A 659 52.86 -64.40 20.84
N GLY A 660 51.80 -63.86 21.43
CA GLY A 660 50.47 -64.48 21.54
C GLY A 660 50.33 -65.49 22.67
N SER A 661 51.25 -65.47 23.64
CA SER A 661 51.18 -66.34 24.83
C SER A 661 50.11 -65.93 25.83
N PHE A 662 49.58 -64.71 25.72
CA PHE A 662 48.53 -64.17 26.58
C PHE A 662 47.55 -63.34 25.77
N GLU A 663 46.26 -63.51 26.02
CA GLU A 663 45.24 -62.53 25.62
C GLU A 663 45.20 -61.37 26.63
N ALA A 664 44.81 -60.17 26.21
CA ALA A 664 44.81 -59.00 27.09
C ALA A 664 43.94 -59.18 28.36
N GLY A 665 42.79 -59.86 28.21
CA GLY A 665 41.86 -60.17 29.29
C GLY A 665 42.03 -61.56 29.91
N GLU A 666 42.97 -62.38 29.42
CA GLU A 666 43.23 -63.70 29.99
C GLU A 666 43.85 -63.57 31.38
N LYS A 667 43.43 -64.42 32.32
CA LYS A 667 43.99 -64.41 33.67
C LYS A 667 45.37 -65.07 33.69
N VAL A 668 46.28 -64.50 34.46
CA VAL A 668 47.64 -65.02 34.70
C VAL A 668 47.85 -65.23 36.20
N ASP A 669 48.81 -66.09 36.57
CA ASP A 669 49.17 -66.36 37.97
C ASP A 669 50.08 -65.26 38.51
N THR A 670 49.59 -64.47 39.46
CA THR A 670 50.33 -63.36 40.07
C THR A 670 50.92 -63.68 41.44
N ASP A 671 50.46 -64.74 42.12
CA ASP A 671 50.88 -65.08 43.49
C ASP A 671 51.79 -66.32 43.58
N GLY A 672 51.91 -67.08 42.48
CA GLY A 672 52.75 -68.26 42.34
C GLY A 672 52.12 -69.55 42.86
N ASP A 673 50.80 -69.62 43.06
CA ASP A 673 50.07 -70.83 43.45
C ASP A 673 49.72 -71.75 42.26
N LEU A 674 50.15 -71.38 41.04
CA LEU A 674 49.88 -72.03 39.76
C LEU A 674 48.42 -71.92 39.31
N LYS A 675 47.66 -70.94 39.80
CA LYS A 675 46.32 -70.62 39.33
C LYS A 675 46.25 -69.19 38.82
N ALA A 676 45.65 -69.06 37.64
CA ALA A 676 45.39 -67.77 37.04
C ALA A 676 44.33 -66.96 37.85
N ASP A 677 44.71 -65.78 38.33
CA ASP A 677 43.89 -64.97 39.25
C ASP A 677 43.54 -63.57 38.69
N THR A 678 44.46 -62.95 37.97
CA THR A 678 44.40 -61.54 37.55
C THR A 678 44.52 -61.42 36.03
N PRO A 679 43.69 -60.63 35.32
CA PRO A 679 43.86 -60.37 33.89
C PRO A 679 45.28 -59.88 33.56
N PHE A 680 45.87 -60.38 32.48
CA PHE A 680 47.23 -60.07 32.06
C PHE A 680 47.48 -58.57 31.99
N LEU A 681 46.60 -57.84 31.28
CA LEU A 681 46.78 -56.41 31.08
C LEU A 681 46.67 -55.64 32.40
N GLU A 682 45.76 -56.04 33.29
CA GLU A 682 45.63 -55.44 34.63
C GLU A 682 46.90 -55.64 35.45
N ALA A 683 47.42 -56.87 35.50
CA ALA A 683 48.61 -57.21 36.26
C ALA A 683 49.85 -56.46 35.76
N VAL A 684 50.04 -56.41 34.44
CA VAL A 684 51.20 -55.76 33.82
C VAL A 684 51.11 -54.23 33.95
N GLN A 685 49.95 -53.62 33.70
CA GLN A 685 49.79 -52.17 33.85
C GLN A 685 49.91 -51.72 35.31
N GLN A 686 49.48 -52.54 36.27
CA GLN A 686 49.70 -52.24 37.69
C GLN A 686 51.19 -52.28 38.05
N ALA A 687 51.94 -53.25 37.51
CA ALA A 687 53.38 -53.29 37.67
C ALA A 687 54.06 -52.05 37.03
N GLU A 688 53.60 -51.62 35.87
CA GLU A 688 54.10 -50.41 35.20
C GLU A 688 53.84 -49.14 35.99
N LYS A 689 52.66 -48.97 36.60
CA LYS A 689 52.35 -47.84 37.48
C LYS A 689 53.35 -47.74 38.62
N VAL A 690 53.65 -48.87 39.27
CA VAL A 690 54.66 -48.93 40.33
C VAL A 690 56.05 -48.57 39.79
N ARG A 691 56.39 -48.99 38.57
CA ARG A 691 57.69 -48.68 37.95
C ARG A 691 57.85 -47.22 37.51
N LEU A 692 56.76 -46.54 37.18
CA LEU A 692 56.74 -45.15 36.73
C LEU A 692 56.60 -44.16 37.89
N ASP A 693 56.09 -44.60 39.04
CA ASP A 693 56.00 -43.77 40.24
C ASP A 693 57.41 -43.44 40.80
N PRO A 694 57.80 -42.15 40.89
CA PRO A 694 59.12 -41.74 41.37
C PRO A 694 59.35 -42.04 42.86
N ASP A 695 58.29 -42.24 43.64
CA ASP A 695 58.34 -42.50 45.09
C ASP A 695 58.46 -44.00 45.44
N THR A 696 58.40 -44.88 44.43
CA THR A 696 58.44 -46.32 44.62
C THR A 696 59.73 -46.80 45.29
N THR A 697 59.59 -47.58 46.35
CA THR A 697 60.70 -48.16 47.08
C THR A 697 61.29 -49.38 46.37
N ARG A 698 62.56 -49.71 46.70
CA ARG A 698 63.21 -50.95 46.22
C ARG A 698 62.42 -52.22 46.57
N LYS A 699 61.68 -52.21 47.69
CA LYS A 699 60.89 -53.37 48.14
C LYS A 699 59.65 -53.57 47.27
N GLU A 700 58.99 -52.47 46.89
CA GLU A 700 57.81 -52.50 46.00
C GLU A 700 58.20 -52.93 44.58
N LEU A 701 59.32 -52.42 44.03
CA LEU A 701 59.86 -52.88 42.75
C LEU A 701 60.21 -54.38 42.78
N ALA A 702 60.85 -54.86 43.85
CA ALA A 702 61.17 -56.28 43.99
C ALA A 702 59.91 -57.16 44.11
N ALA A 703 58.85 -56.67 44.76
CA ALA A 703 57.58 -57.38 44.85
C ALA A 703 56.89 -57.49 43.49
N GLN A 704 56.85 -56.41 42.71
CA GLN A 704 56.28 -56.44 41.36
C GLN A 704 57.13 -57.26 40.39
N ALA A 705 58.46 -57.23 40.51
CA ALA A 705 59.34 -58.11 39.73
C ALA A 705 59.06 -59.59 40.01
N LYS A 706 58.69 -59.95 41.26
CA LYS A 706 58.28 -61.31 41.62
C LYS A 706 56.95 -61.68 40.96
N ILE A 707 55.97 -60.78 40.95
CA ILE A 707 54.68 -60.98 40.27
C ILE A 707 54.90 -61.21 38.77
N LEU A 708 55.66 -60.33 38.11
CA LEU A 708 56.01 -60.49 36.68
C LEU A 708 56.80 -61.78 36.42
N THR A 709 57.61 -62.23 37.38
CA THR A 709 58.29 -63.53 37.28
C THR A 709 57.28 -64.67 37.29
N CYS A 710 56.27 -64.65 38.18
CA CYS A 710 55.19 -65.66 38.21
C CYS A 710 54.44 -65.69 36.88
N ILE A 711 54.06 -64.52 36.34
CA ILE A 711 53.38 -64.40 35.04
C ILE A 711 54.20 -65.06 33.92
N ASN A 712 55.52 -64.89 33.92
CA ASN A 712 56.39 -65.44 32.88
C ASN A 712 56.68 -66.94 33.02
N VAL A 713 56.28 -67.60 34.12
CA VAL A 713 56.41 -69.06 34.26
C VAL A 713 55.32 -69.74 33.42
N PRO A 714 55.66 -70.70 32.54
CA PRO A 714 54.67 -71.43 31.77
C PRO A 714 53.80 -72.29 32.70
N LEU A 715 52.49 -72.08 32.68
CA LEU A 715 51.53 -73.03 33.25
C LEU A 715 51.36 -74.17 32.23
N VAL A 716 51.72 -75.40 32.63
CA VAL A 716 51.66 -76.60 31.77
C VAL A 716 50.27 -77.21 31.78
#